data_AF-A0A7D9IHT5-F1
#
_entry.id   AF-A0A7D9IHT5-F1
#
_cell.length_a   1.000
_cell.length_b   1.000
_cell.length_c   1.000
_cell.angle_alpha   90.00
_cell.angle_beta   90.00
_cell.angle_gamma   90.00
#
_symmetry.space_group_name_H-M   'P 1'
#
loop_
_entity.id
_entity.type
_entity.pdbx_description
1 polymer ?
#
loop_
_entity_poly.entity_id
_entity_poly.type
_entity_poly.pdbx_seq_one_letter_code
_entity_poly.pdbx_strand_id
1 'polypeptide(L)'
;MAKIALWQTVKYPVIFSVVPGSVPGPAIFILVIMQAERWTRYHSLLRDNRKIQQNNSQKNHINLITIGLRIATHLRNHTVILDNIKDLYMITSSAARKRKIPTSDISVKYMSFCFKRLKMVLRCYGQNEPVYICGGVDDTDGRTVCECKTDVCYFKLNIEHYQTFTAYSKDAPIGTRGRVFFINDTAGLEPILENRQTSPCNDVSTCTQANTVDGQSYRSFISVNKRIPGPTLIVPEGATVVVDVTNYMFTEETSVHWHGMHQRNTPWMDGVGYITQCPIQAGSSFRYIFEATPSGTFWYHSHSGPQRTDGLFGALIVKEKNLYRLSSWRYGVFEDIPEQHTLSLLDWQRESSLDLFVQIHSSLGYYEDTDVDEVPTRSNTRYTSTCSLDGAEVGPIPYWSGVINGLGRHAKVPFKNSRLSTFFVERWKSYRFRLIGAQANYAYKFYIGGHKLRVIATDGFFIEPISADFLIVNTGERYDFLLDTYQYPGTDFLIRAETLEVNCSSLKVDGKLETNDAIAALTYGNSVNMFVIEEAYRNGFSKPDCTSQNPCTVVNCPFENWAEPGYQCVNVDQFQLLIPTPEKDVPNFSSEWSAEDATFFFNFGFDSTEVTSTVNGRNFVVPSISLQTEQEDKDNMTVCSDVSAACMKEDCQCTQILDLGENFYNKTIR
;
A
#
# COMPACT_ATOMS: atom_id res chain seq x y z
N MET A 1 21.94 -14.61 -32.29
CA MET A 1 22.17 -14.70 -30.82
C MET A 1 21.40 -13.56 -30.18
N ALA A 2 20.23 -13.82 -29.58
CA ALA A 2 19.47 -12.77 -28.92
C ALA A 2 20.01 -12.60 -27.49
N LYS A 3 20.67 -11.48 -27.24
CA LYS A 3 21.09 -11.05 -25.91
C LYS A 3 20.25 -9.84 -25.56
N ILE A 4 19.50 -9.92 -24.46
CA ILE A 4 18.69 -8.81 -23.99
C ILE A 4 19.63 -7.85 -23.26
N ALA A 5 19.84 -6.67 -23.84
CA ALA A 5 20.26 -5.51 -23.11
C ALA A 5 18.99 -4.70 -22.82
N LEU A 6 18.65 -4.51 -21.55
CA LEU A 6 17.59 -3.58 -21.15
C LEU A 6 18.15 -2.16 -21.31
N TRP A 7 17.83 -1.55 -22.46
CA TRP A 7 17.98 -0.12 -22.67
C TRP A 7 16.61 0.54 -22.54
N GLN A 8 16.53 1.54 -21.67
CA GLN A 8 15.42 2.48 -21.64
C GLN A 8 15.30 3.16 -23.01
N THR A 9 14.09 3.16 -23.57
CA THR A 9 13.75 4.04 -24.69
C THR A 9 12.86 5.17 -24.21
N VAL A 10 13.46 6.36 -24.11
CA VAL A 10 12.75 7.64 -24.06
C VAL A 10 12.13 7.90 -25.42
N LYS A 11 10.80 8.03 -25.51
CA LYS A 11 10.15 8.76 -26.61
C LYS A 11 8.92 9.55 -26.12
N TYR A 12 9.02 10.86 -26.31
CA TYR A 12 7.97 11.88 -26.18
C TYR A 12 6.66 11.51 -26.88
N PRO A 13 5.48 11.90 -26.34
CA PRO A 13 4.23 11.86 -27.08
C PRO A 13 4.10 13.08 -28.01
N VAL A 14 3.74 12.81 -29.27
CA VAL A 14 3.27 13.81 -30.24
C VAL A 14 1.84 14.22 -29.87
N ILE A 15 1.65 15.53 -29.69
CA ILE A 15 0.37 16.19 -29.42
C ILE A 15 -0.56 16.06 -30.62
N PHE A 16 -1.79 15.58 -30.41
CA PHE A 16 -2.93 15.95 -31.23
C PHE A 16 -4.03 16.54 -30.36
N SER A 17 -4.29 17.82 -30.59
CA SER A 17 -5.37 18.59 -29.96
C SER A 17 -6.73 18.17 -30.49
N VAL A 18 -7.69 17.93 -29.61
CA VAL A 18 -9.12 18.16 -29.91
C VAL A 18 -9.81 18.70 -28.65
N VAL A 19 -10.35 19.91 -28.77
CA VAL A 19 -11.24 20.61 -27.83
C VAL A 19 -12.30 21.32 -28.72
N PRO A 20 -13.54 21.64 -28.30
CA PRO A 20 -14.34 21.31 -27.09
C PRO A 20 -15.77 20.76 -27.39
N GLY A 21 -16.56 20.42 -26.36
CA GLY A 21 -18.02 20.57 -26.47
C GLY A 21 -18.95 19.95 -25.42
N SER A 22 -19.31 20.74 -24.40
CA SER A 22 -20.62 20.82 -23.69
C SER A 22 -21.15 19.72 -22.73
N VAL A 23 -21.37 20.18 -21.49
CA VAL A 23 -22.23 19.70 -20.38
C VAL A 23 -23.73 19.87 -20.78
N PRO A 24 -24.69 18.99 -20.40
CA PRO A 24 -25.29 19.00 -19.05
C PRO A 24 -25.63 17.64 -18.42
N GLY A 25 -25.63 17.62 -17.08
CA GLY A 25 -25.92 16.49 -16.23
C GLY A 25 -27.41 16.24 -15.90
N PRO A 26 -27.74 15.93 -14.63
CA PRO A 26 -28.68 14.88 -14.25
C PRO A 26 -30.13 15.38 -14.11
N ALA A 27 -31.01 15.02 -15.05
CA ALA A 27 -32.46 15.24 -14.90
C ALA A 27 -33.34 14.14 -15.53
N ILE A 28 -32.76 13.13 -16.19
CA ILE A 28 -33.53 12.15 -16.96
C ILE A 28 -33.82 10.86 -16.16
N PHE A 29 -33.07 10.58 -15.09
CA PHE A 29 -33.25 9.36 -14.30
C PHE A 29 -34.48 9.37 -13.37
N ILE A 30 -34.97 10.55 -12.97
CA ILE A 30 -36.09 10.67 -12.02
C ILE A 30 -37.46 10.53 -12.72
N LEU A 31 -37.56 10.84 -14.02
CA LEU A 31 -38.82 10.75 -14.76
C LEU A 31 -39.19 9.32 -15.21
N VAL A 32 -38.20 8.43 -15.34
CA VAL A 32 -38.43 7.03 -15.76
C VAL A 32 -38.91 6.16 -14.59
N ILE A 33 -38.48 6.46 -13.36
CA ILE A 33 -38.88 5.70 -12.15
C ILE A 33 -40.30 6.09 -11.70
N MET A 34 -40.71 7.36 -11.86
CA MET A 34 -42.05 7.82 -11.47
C MET A 34 -43.20 7.29 -12.36
N GLN A 35 -42.94 6.79 -13.58
CA GLN A 35 -43.98 6.15 -14.40
C GLN A 35 -44.11 4.63 -14.17
N ALA A 36 -43.08 3.96 -13.65
CA ALA A 36 -43.15 2.54 -13.32
C ALA A 36 -43.98 2.28 -12.05
N GLU A 37 -43.91 3.17 -11.04
CA GLU A 37 -44.72 3.05 -9.81
C GLU A 37 -46.20 3.41 -9.99
N ARG A 38 -46.57 4.17 -11.03
CA ARG A 38 -47.97 4.43 -11.37
C ARG A 38 -48.67 3.25 -12.06
N TRP A 39 -47.92 2.31 -12.64
CA TRP A 39 -48.47 1.15 -13.34
C TRP A 39 -48.74 -0.06 -12.41
N THR A 40 -47.99 -0.19 -11.31
CA THR A 40 -48.22 -1.22 -10.27
C THR A 40 -49.47 -0.96 -9.43
N ARG A 41 -49.93 0.30 -9.28
CA ARG A 41 -51.22 0.61 -8.64
C ARG A 41 -52.45 0.27 -9.50
N TYR A 42 -52.30 0.15 -10.83
CA TYR A 42 -53.41 -0.21 -11.72
C TYR A 42 -53.69 -1.72 -11.75
N HIS A 43 -52.68 -2.57 -11.49
CA HIS A 43 -52.82 -4.02 -11.44
C HIS A 43 -53.28 -4.58 -10.07
N SER A 44 -53.24 -3.79 -9.01
CA SER A 44 -53.79 -4.14 -7.70
C SER A 44 -55.33 -4.04 -7.64
N LEU A 45 -55.97 -3.35 -8.60
CA LEU A 45 -57.42 -3.13 -8.65
C LEU A 45 -58.16 -4.11 -9.59
N LEU A 46 -57.44 -5.00 -10.28
CA LEU A 46 -58.02 -6.00 -11.21
C LEU A 46 -58.02 -7.44 -10.65
N ARG A 47 -57.81 -7.59 -9.33
CA ARG A 47 -57.99 -8.88 -8.63
C ARG A 47 -59.35 -9.06 -7.96
N ASP A 48 -60.21 -8.05 -8.00
CA ASP A 48 -61.59 -8.14 -7.54
C ASP A 48 -62.55 -7.90 -8.70
N ASN A 49 -62.76 -8.93 -9.53
CA ASN A 49 -64.09 -9.35 -9.97
C ASN A 49 -63.99 -10.46 -11.03
N ARG A 50 -64.76 -11.54 -10.79
CA ARG A 50 -64.94 -12.64 -11.72
C ARG A 50 -65.85 -12.22 -12.89
N LYS A 51 -65.62 -12.91 -14.02
CA LYS A 51 -66.55 -13.26 -15.12
C LYS A 51 -66.46 -12.42 -16.41
N ILE A 52 -66.47 -13.19 -17.51
CA ILE A 52 -66.96 -12.90 -18.88
C ILE A 52 -65.88 -12.82 -19.99
N GLN A 53 -65.82 -13.93 -20.74
CA GLN A 53 -65.73 -14.13 -22.21
C GLN A 53 -64.59 -13.44 -23.01
N GLN A 54 -63.71 -14.23 -23.64
CA GLN A 54 -63.80 -14.81 -25.01
C GLN A 54 -63.80 -13.77 -26.16
N ASN A 55 -62.93 -14.03 -27.14
CA ASN A 55 -62.71 -13.38 -28.44
C ASN A 55 -61.89 -12.08 -28.49
N ASN A 56 -60.56 -12.22 -28.67
CA ASN A 56 -59.76 -11.49 -29.67
C ASN A 56 -58.24 -11.76 -29.49
N SER A 57 -57.76 -12.96 -29.84
CA SER A 57 -56.33 -13.31 -29.69
C SER A 57 -55.46 -13.13 -30.94
N GLN A 58 -55.96 -12.56 -32.05
CA GLN A 58 -55.17 -12.40 -33.27
C GLN A 58 -54.85 -10.95 -33.69
N LYS A 59 -55.48 -9.93 -33.09
CA LYS A 59 -55.17 -8.51 -33.41
C LYS A 59 -54.11 -7.86 -32.52
N ASN A 60 -53.81 -8.42 -31.35
CA ASN A 60 -52.81 -7.84 -30.43
C ASN A 60 -51.37 -8.31 -30.68
N HIS A 61 -51.17 -9.42 -31.41
CA HIS A 61 -49.82 -9.91 -31.72
C HIS A 61 -49.10 -9.09 -32.79
N ILE A 62 -49.83 -8.45 -33.72
CA ILE A 62 -49.25 -7.65 -34.79
C ILE A 62 -48.76 -6.28 -34.27
N ASN A 63 -49.44 -5.68 -33.29
CA ASN A 63 -49.01 -4.40 -32.69
C ASN A 63 -47.77 -4.52 -31.78
N LEU A 64 -47.52 -5.69 -31.17
CA LEU A 64 -46.32 -5.93 -30.35
C LEU A 64 -45.03 -6.05 -31.19
N ILE A 65 -45.13 -6.60 -32.40
CA ILE A 65 -43.99 -6.72 -33.33
C ILE A 65 -43.60 -5.34 -33.89
N THR A 66 -44.58 -4.48 -34.19
CA THR A 66 -44.32 -3.10 -34.68
C THR A 66 -43.76 -2.17 -33.60
N ILE A 67 -44.14 -2.36 -32.32
CA ILE A 67 -43.57 -1.61 -31.18
C ILE A 67 -42.15 -2.12 -30.85
N GLY A 68 -41.92 -3.43 -30.89
CA GLY A 68 -40.58 -4.02 -30.71
C GLY A 68 -39.57 -3.57 -31.78
N LEU A 69 -40.01 -3.44 -33.04
CA LEU A 69 -39.18 -2.92 -34.13
C LEU A 69 -38.85 -1.41 -33.99
N ARG A 70 -39.75 -0.60 -33.40
CA ARG A 70 -39.51 0.83 -33.12
C ARG A 70 -38.58 1.07 -31.93
N ILE A 71 -38.65 0.24 -30.89
CA ILE A 71 -37.72 0.29 -29.75
C ILE A 71 -36.31 -0.18 -30.18
N ALA A 72 -36.23 -1.21 -31.04
CA ALA A 72 -34.96 -1.69 -31.59
C ALA A 72 -34.30 -0.71 -32.59
N THR A 73 -35.07 0.18 -33.24
CA THR A 73 -34.49 1.27 -34.05
C THR A 73 -34.03 2.46 -33.22
N HIS A 74 -34.59 2.66 -32.02
CA HIS A 74 -34.18 3.74 -31.11
C HIS A 74 -32.95 3.38 -30.25
N LEU A 75 -32.66 2.09 -30.07
CA LEU A 75 -31.52 1.57 -29.31
C LEU A 75 -30.25 1.32 -30.15
N ARG A 76 -30.21 1.75 -31.42
CA ARG A 76 -29.06 1.51 -32.33
C ARG A 76 -27.76 2.26 -32.01
N ASN A 77 -27.72 3.09 -30.97
CA ASN A 77 -26.52 3.88 -30.62
C ASN A 77 -25.80 3.43 -29.32
N HIS A 78 -26.13 2.27 -28.75
CA HIS A 78 -25.39 1.72 -27.59
C HIS A 78 -24.94 0.28 -27.85
N THR A 79 -23.69 0.09 -28.25
CA THR A 79 -23.13 -1.15 -28.80
C THR A 79 -22.73 -2.22 -27.78
N VAL A 80 -23.00 -2.07 -26.47
CA VAL A 80 -22.47 -3.02 -25.46
C VAL A 80 -23.53 -4.02 -24.92
N ILE A 81 -24.82 -3.84 -25.22
CA ILE A 81 -25.90 -4.69 -24.68
C ILE A 81 -26.41 -5.74 -25.70
N LEU A 82 -26.09 -5.59 -27.00
CA LEU A 82 -26.64 -6.46 -28.06
C LEU A 82 -25.90 -7.79 -28.26
N ASP A 83 -24.60 -7.87 -27.95
CA ASP A 83 -23.82 -9.09 -28.19
C ASP A 83 -24.17 -10.20 -27.19
N ASN A 84 -24.38 -9.85 -25.92
CA ASN A 84 -24.85 -10.80 -24.90
C ASN A 84 -26.26 -11.37 -25.15
N ILE A 85 -27.10 -10.66 -25.92
CA ILE A 85 -28.45 -11.10 -26.28
C ILE A 85 -28.43 -12.02 -27.51
N LYS A 86 -27.52 -11.78 -28.47
CA LYS A 86 -27.34 -12.66 -29.64
C LYS A 86 -26.80 -14.03 -29.24
N ASP A 87 -25.86 -14.08 -28.30
CA ASP A 87 -25.28 -15.34 -27.83
C ASP A 87 -26.29 -16.19 -27.06
N LEU A 88 -27.16 -15.57 -26.25
CA LEU A 88 -28.26 -16.28 -25.58
C LEU A 88 -29.32 -16.83 -26.56
N TYR A 89 -29.56 -16.15 -27.69
CA TYR A 89 -30.52 -16.60 -28.72
C TYR A 89 -29.95 -17.76 -29.56
N MET A 90 -28.64 -17.76 -29.84
CA MET A 90 -27.96 -18.82 -30.57
C MET A 90 -27.91 -20.14 -29.77
N ILE A 91 -27.64 -20.07 -28.46
CA ILE A 91 -27.58 -21.25 -27.58
C ILE A 91 -28.96 -21.91 -27.41
N THR A 92 -30.02 -21.10 -27.34
CA THR A 92 -31.41 -21.59 -27.18
C THR A 92 -31.97 -22.20 -28.46
N SER A 93 -31.55 -21.73 -29.64
CA SER A 93 -31.98 -22.31 -30.94
C SER A 93 -31.38 -23.69 -31.23
N SER A 94 -30.14 -23.94 -30.78
CA SER A 94 -29.45 -25.24 -30.92
C SER A 94 -30.02 -26.31 -29.99
N ALA A 95 -30.35 -25.94 -28.74
CA ALA A 95 -30.94 -26.85 -27.76
C ALA A 95 -32.40 -27.22 -28.09
N ALA A 96 -33.19 -26.30 -28.64
CA ALA A 96 -34.59 -26.54 -29.02
C ALA A 96 -34.75 -27.46 -30.24
N ARG A 97 -33.82 -27.44 -31.21
CA ARG A 97 -33.83 -28.35 -32.37
C ARG A 97 -33.54 -29.82 -32.02
N LYS A 98 -32.84 -30.08 -30.91
CA LYS A 98 -32.42 -31.45 -30.52
C LYS A 98 -33.42 -32.20 -29.63
N ARG A 99 -34.45 -31.57 -29.04
CA ARG A 99 -35.29 -32.21 -28.00
C ARG A 99 -36.82 -32.14 -28.15
N LYS A 100 -37.39 -31.63 -29.25
CA LYS A 100 -38.86 -31.61 -29.52
C LYS A 100 -39.74 -31.32 -28.28
N ILE A 101 -39.46 -30.23 -27.55
CA ILE A 101 -40.27 -29.80 -26.39
C ILE A 101 -41.27 -28.72 -26.85
N PRO A 102 -42.57 -28.79 -26.48
CA PRO A 102 -43.54 -27.74 -26.80
C PRO A 102 -43.18 -26.40 -26.16
N THR A 103 -43.21 -25.33 -26.95
CA THR A 103 -42.75 -23.96 -26.60
C THR A 103 -43.64 -23.20 -25.61
N SER A 104 -44.77 -23.77 -25.19
CA SER A 104 -45.71 -23.12 -24.25
C SER A 104 -45.34 -23.28 -22.76
N ASP A 105 -44.52 -24.26 -22.39
CA ASP A 105 -44.18 -24.54 -20.97
C ASP A 105 -42.83 -23.98 -20.52
N ILE A 106 -41.98 -23.54 -21.46
CA ILE A 106 -40.65 -22.98 -21.16
C ILE A 106 -40.77 -21.53 -20.67
N SER A 107 -41.77 -20.77 -21.13
CA SER A 107 -41.91 -19.34 -20.79
C SER A 107 -42.33 -19.08 -19.34
N VAL A 108 -43.19 -19.92 -18.76
CA VAL A 108 -43.73 -19.69 -17.40
C VAL A 108 -42.74 -20.10 -16.31
N LYS A 109 -42.01 -21.21 -16.50
CA LYS A 109 -40.97 -21.65 -15.55
C LYS A 109 -39.71 -20.78 -15.59
N TYR A 110 -39.30 -20.29 -16.77
CA TYR A 110 -38.16 -19.36 -16.87
C TYR A 110 -38.50 -17.92 -16.45
N MET A 111 -39.73 -17.41 -16.70
CA MET A 111 -40.13 -16.12 -16.12
C MET A 111 -40.21 -16.17 -14.60
N SER A 112 -40.61 -17.29 -14.00
CA SER A 112 -40.53 -17.47 -12.54
C SER A 112 -39.08 -17.50 -12.02
N PHE A 113 -38.12 -17.95 -12.83
CA PHE A 113 -36.69 -17.97 -12.48
C PHE A 113 -36.07 -16.57 -12.61
N CYS A 114 -36.39 -15.83 -13.68
CA CYS A 114 -36.02 -14.43 -13.84
C CYS A 114 -36.69 -13.53 -12.81
N PHE A 115 -37.96 -13.74 -12.43
CA PHE A 115 -38.61 -13.00 -11.34
C PHE A 115 -38.04 -13.35 -9.96
N LYS A 116 -37.54 -14.57 -9.75
CA LYS A 116 -36.81 -14.92 -8.52
C LYS A 116 -35.46 -14.22 -8.46
N ARG A 117 -34.70 -14.13 -9.57
CA ARG A 117 -33.47 -13.33 -9.65
C ARG A 117 -33.73 -11.83 -9.57
N LEU A 118 -34.80 -11.32 -10.17
CA LEU A 118 -35.18 -9.90 -10.08
C LEU A 118 -35.72 -9.55 -8.68
N LYS A 119 -36.43 -10.47 -8.00
CA LYS A 119 -36.75 -10.33 -6.56
C LYS A 119 -35.51 -10.45 -5.68
N MET A 120 -34.46 -11.13 -6.12
CA MET A 120 -33.16 -11.14 -5.43
C MET A 120 -32.49 -9.76 -5.56
N VAL A 121 -32.45 -9.21 -6.78
CA VAL A 121 -31.93 -7.86 -7.06
C VAL A 121 -32.75 -6.77 -6.36
N LEU A 122 -34.07 -6.92 -6.28
CA LEU A 122 -34.95 -5.96 -5.57
C LEU A 122 -35.01 -6.19 -4.04
N ARG A 123 -34.72 -7.39 -3.53
CA ARG A 123 -34.50 -7.60 -2.09
C ARG A 123 -33.17 -7.01 -1.62
N CYS A 124 -32.15 -6.96 -2.48
CA CYS A 124 -30.91 -6.24 -2.21
C CYS A 124 -31.11 -4.70 -2.15
N TYR A 125 -32.18 -4.16 -2.72
CA TYR A 125 -32.51 -2.73 -2.66
C TYR A 125 -33.42 -2.34 -1.49
N GLY A 126 -33.86 -3.30 -0.66
CA GLY A 126 -34.85 -3.08 0.39
C GLY A 126 -34.54 -3.71 1.74
N GLN A 127 -33.35 -4.28 1.92
CA GLN A 127 -32.84 -4.63 3.25
C GLN A 127 -31.80 -3.59 3.64
N ASN A 128 -32.21 -2.69 4.53
CA ASN A 128 -31.31 -1.89 5.36
C ASN A 128 -30.54 -2.85 6.28
N GLU A 129 -29.65 -3.68 5.73
CA GLU A 129 -28.51 -4.10 6.52
C GLU A 129 -27.69 -2.83 6.79
N PRO A 130 -27.22 -2.61 8.02
CA PRO A 130 -26.42 -1.44 8.33
C PRO A 130 -25.13 -1.50 7.51
N VAL A 131 -25.11 -0.79 6.38
CA VAL A 131 -23.89 -0.57 5.60
C VAL A 131 -23.04 0.34 6.44
N TYR A 132 -22.12 -0.25 7.20
CA TYR A 132 -21.12 0.51 7.93
C TYR A 132 -20.15 1.08 6.89
N ILE A 133 -20.26 2.38 6.62
CA ILE A 133 -19.36 3.11 5.73
C ILE A 133 -18.34 3.83 6.61
N CYS A 134 -17.15 3.26 6.69
CA CYS A 134 -15.98 3.93 7.24
C CYS A 134 -15.57 5.10 6.32
N GLY A 135 -15.37 6.33 6.84
CA GLY A 135 -15.00 7.50 6.04
C GLY A 135 -16.17 8.24 5.35
N GLY A 136 -17.39 8.12 5.87
CA GLY A 136 -18.56 8.89 5.38
C GLY A 136 -18.48 10.39 5.67
N VAL A 137 -19.39 11.18 5.08
CA VAL A 137 -19.50 12.64 5.33
C VAL A 137 -19.82 12.96 6.80
N ASP A 138 -20.42 12.00 7.51
CA ASP A 138 -20.69 12.06 8.97
C ASP A 138 -19.55 11.49 9.83
N ASP A 139 -18.41 11.10 9.25
CA ASP A 139 -17.23 10.63 10.00
C ASP A 139 -16.43 11.84 10.55
N THR A 140 -17.11 12.65 11.37
CA THR A 140 -16.53 13.77 12.13
C THR A 140 -15.61 13.32 13.27
N ASP A 141 -15.49 12.00 13.45
CA ASP A 141 -14.90 11.33 14.61
C ASP A 141 -13.39 11.06 14.43
N GLY A 142 -12.82 11.28 13.23
CA GLY A 142 -11.38 11.17 13.01
C GLY A 142 -10.83 9.78 13.32
N ARG A 143 -11.61 8.72 13.06
CA ARG A 143 -11.25 7.34 13.39
C ARG A 143 -9.94 6.96 12.72
N THR A 144 -9.02 6.42 13.52
CA THR A 144 -7.73 5.84 13.08
C THR A 144 -7.92 4.49 12.41
N VAL A 145 -9.00 3.80 12.77
CA VAL A 145 -9.20 2.39 12.45
C VAL A 145 -10.66 2.14 12.05
N CYS A 146 -10.82 1.31 11.03
CA CYS A 146 -12.06 1.03 10.34
C CYS A 146 -12.25 -0.49 10.29
N GLU A 147 -12.93 -1.06 11.29
CA GLU A 147 -13.17 -2.51 11.39
C GLU A 147 -14.52 -2.93 10.80
N CYS A 148 -14.47 -3.84 9.83
CA CYS A 148 -15.62 -4.52 9.26
C CYS A 148 -15.66 -5.98 9.75
N LYS A 149 -16.87 -6.51 10.02
CA LYS A 149 -17.10 -7.88 10.50
C LYS A 149 -18.06 -8.68 9.62
N THR A 150 -18.35 -8.19 8.42
CA THR A 150 -19.32 -8.76 7.47
C THR A 150 -18.62 -9.33 6.25
N ASP A 151 -19.34 -10.13 5.46
CA ASP A 151 -18.81 -10.72 4.21
C ASP A 151 -18.57 -9.68 3.10
N VAL A 152 -19.19 -8.51 3.19
CA VAL A 152 -18.96 -7.37 2.30
C VAL A 152 -18.64 -6.15 3.15
N CYS A 153 -17.50 -5.51 2.87
CA CYS A 153 -16.97 -4.39 3.64
C CYS A 153 -16.88 -3.14 2.76
N TYR A 154 -17.49 -2.05 3.22
CA TYR A 154 -17.55 -0.78 2.48
C TYR A 154 -16.68 0.30 3.15
N PHE A 155 -15.80 0.90 2.37
CA PHE A 155 -14.89 1.95 2.83
C PHE A 155 -14.93 3.15 1.88
N LYS A 156 -14.63 4.34 2.42
CA LYS A 156 -14.42 5.56 1.65
C LYS A 156 -13.07 6.17 1.98
N LEU A 157 -12.29 6.46 0.95
CA LEU A 157 -11.00 7.13 1.06
C LEU A 157 -11.05 8.44 0.26
N ASN A 158 -10.99 9.55 0.96
CA ASN A 158 -10.91 10.89 0.41
C ASN A 158 -9.44 11.32 0.42
N ILE A 159 -8.88 11.54 -0.76
CA ILE A 159 -7.48 11.89 -0.95
C ILE A 159 -7.38 13.39 -1.16
N GLU A 160 -6.66 14.09 -0.27
CA GLU A 160 -6.60 15.56 -0.22
C GLU A 160 -5.19 16.03 0.16
N HIS A 161 -4.72 17.16 -0.38
CA HIS A 161 -3.52 17.83 0.14
C HIS A 161 -3.81 18.61 1.42
N TYR A 162 -2.94 18.43 2.42
CA TYR A 162 -2.93 19.16 3.68
C TYR A 162 -1.55 19.77 3.92
N GLN A 163 -1.50 20.79 4.77
CA GLN A 163 -0.24 21.35 5.25
C GLN A 163 0.04 20.81 6.65
N THR A 164 1.30 20.46 6.91
CA THR A 164 1.76 20.24 8.28
C THR A 164 1.58 21.50 9.12
N PHE A 165 1.55 21.35 10.44
CA PHE A 165 1.28 22.43 11.39
C PHE A 165 -0.04 23.18 11.19
N THR A 166 -0.95 22.66 10.36
CA THR A 166 -2.21 23.33 10.03
C THR A 166 -3.40 22.47 10.44
N ALA A 167 -4.31 23.06 11.22
CA ALA A 167 -5.63 22.47 11.50
C ALA A 167 -6.64 23.00 10.48
N TYR A 168 -7.56 22.14 10.03
CA TYR A 168 -8.58 22.49 9.04
C TYR A 168 -9.99 22.22 9.57
N SER A 169 -10.98 22.92 9.04
CA SER A 169 -12.38 22.74 9.43
C SER A 169 -12.87 21.35 8.98
N LYS A 170 -13.50 20.60 9.88
CA LYS A 170 -14.03 19.26 9.58
C LYS A 170 -15.14 19.29 8.53
N ASP A 171 -15.97 20.34 8.55
CA ASP A 171 -17.12 20.52 7.65
C ASP A 171 -16.74 21.11 6.29
N ALA A 172 -15.49 21.57 6.12
CA ALA A 172 -15.03 22.08 4.85
C ALA A 172 -14.85 20.93 3.83
N PRO A 173 -15.27 21.13 2.57
CA PRO A 173 -15.30 20.06 1.55
C PRO A 173 -13.91 19.61 1.08
N ILE A 174 -12.88 20.45 1.28
CA ILE A 174 -11.46 20.23 0.94
C ILE A 174 -10.65 21.00 2.00
N GLY A 175 -9.38 20.61 2.25
CA GLY A 175 -8.37 21.26 3.09
C GLY A 175 -8.24 22.79 2.92
N THR A 176 -9.29 23.51 3.32
CA THR A 176 -9.48 24.95 3.24
C THR A 176 -9.84 25.43 4.64
N ARG A 177 -9.86 26.76 4.84
CA ARG A 177 -10.26 27.32 6.14
C ARG A 177 -9.34 26.87 7.29
N GLY A 178 -8.04 26.75 7.00
CA GLY A 178 -7.04 26.27 7.94
C GLY A 178 -6.47 27.34 8.89
N ARG A 179 -5.92 26.90 10.01
CA ARG A 179 -5.16 27.71 10.97
C ARG A 179 -3.81 27.06 11.25
N VAL A 180 -2.74 27.87 11.17
CA VAL A 180 -1.36 27.41 11.37
C VAL A 180 -0.98 27.53 12.85
N PHE A 181 -0.28 26.52 13.34
CA PHE A 181 0.19 26.36 14.70
C PHE A 181 1.71 26.22 14.75
N PHE A 182 2.30 26.46 15.90
CA PHE A 182 3.67 26.08 16.23
C PHE A 182 3.67 25.32 17.56
N ILE A 183 4.76 24.61 17.85
CA ILE A 183 4.94 23.91 19.12
C ILE A 183 5.62 24.87 20.10
N ASN A 184 4.94 25.20 21.21
CA ASN A 184 5.45 26.08 22.24
C ASN A 184 6.48 25.35 23.15
N ASP A 185 7.06 26.07 24.11
CA ASP A 185 8.06 25.52 25.04
C ASP A 185 7.56 24.43 25.99
N THR A 186 6.24 24.27 26.08
CA THR A 186 5.53 23.26 26.90
C THR A 186 4.96 22.12 26.06
N ALA A 187 5.38 21.96 24.80
CA ALA A 187 4.88 20.97 23.83
C ALA A 187 3.41 21.16 23.38
N GLY A 188 2.79 22.27 23.81
CA GLY A 188 1.47 22.69 23.40
C GLY A 188 1.47 23.22 21.96
N LEU A 189 0.35 23.04 21.26
CA LEU A 189 0.14 23.67 19.95
C LEU A 189 -0.51 25.04 20.14
N GLU A 190 0.21 26.08 19.75
CA GLU A 190 -0.27 27.45 19.81
C GLU A 190 -0.42 28.04 18.41
N PRO A 191 -1.49 28.81 18.16
CA PRO A 191 -1.68 29.43 16.85
C PRO A 191 -0.69 30.57 16.63
N ILE A 192 -0.13 30.67 15.42
CA ILE A 192 0.81 31.76 15.07
C ILE A 192 0.14 33.14 15.15
N LEU A 193 -1.15 33.22 14.78
CA LEU A 193 -1.93 34.46 14.80
C LEU A 193 -2.98 34.40 15.92
N GLU A 194 -2.86 35.32 16.87
CA GLU A 194 -3.76 35.43 18.03
C GLU A 194 -5.16 35.95 17.64
N ASN A 195 -5.26 36.88 16.68
CA ASN A 195 -6.46 37.72 16.49
C ASN A 195 -7.14 37.60 15.11
N ARG A 196 -7.26 36.41 14.53
CA ARG A 196 -8.22 36.20 13.41
C ARG A 196 -9.60 35.85 13.94
N GLN A 197 -10.47 36.87 14.07
CA GLN A 197 -11.92 36.67 14.25
C GLN A 197 -12.57 35.84 13.12
N THR A 198 -11.91 35.72 11.97
CA THR A 198 -12.44 35.07 10.76
C THR A 198 -11.82 33.71 10.44
N SER A 199 -10.89 33.18 11.25
CA SER A 199 -10.43 31.80 11.07
C SER A 199 -11.45 30.85 11.69
N PRO A 200 -12.10 29.97 10.92
CA PRO A 200 -13.13 29.07 11.44
C PRO A 200 -12.54 27.96 12.35
N CYS A 201 -11.22 27.81 12.43
CA CYS A 201 -10.55 26.92 13.38
C CYS A 201 -10.09 27.62 14.66
N ASN A 202 -11.03 28.26 15.34
CA ASN A 202 -10.84 28.76 16.70
C ASN A 202 -11.30 27.75 17.76
N ASP A 203 -12.17 26.80 17.39
CA ASP A 203 -12.65 25.72 18.26
C ASP A 203 -12.10 24.35 17.82
N VAL A 204 -11.44 23.66 18.76
CA VAL A 204 -10.84 22.34 18.59
C VAL A 204 -11.91 21.27 18.29
N SER A 205 -13.16 21.48 18.69
CA SER A 205 -14.25 20.53 18.44
C SER A 205 -14.63 20.45 16.94
N THR A 206 -14.54 21.58 16.25
CA THR A 206 -14.93 21.74 14.83
C THR A 206 -13.80 21.53 13.82
N CYS A 207 -12.56 21.34 14.30
CA CYS A 207 -11.38 21.27 13.46
C CYS A 207 -10.57 19.99 13.66
N THR A 208 -9.80 19.64 12.64
CA THR A 208 -8.80 18.57 12.74
C THR A 208 -7.71 18.98 13.73
N GLN A 209 -6.98 17.99 14.26
CA GLN A 209 -5.73 18.30 14.94
C GLN A 209 -4.69 18.74 13.90
N ALA A 210 -3.78 19.64 14.29
CA ALA A 210 -2.67 20.03 13.42
C ALA A 210 -1.66 18.87 13.35
N ASN A 211 -1.36 18.41 12.13
CA ASN A 211 -0.39 17.34 11.90
C ASN A 211 1.02 17.92 11.95
N THR A 212 1.76 17.68 13.04
CA THR A 212 3.15 18.16 13.18
C THR A 212 4.16 17.24 12.54
N VAL A 213 3.80 15.97 12.30
CA VAL A 213 4.62 14.92 11.68
C VAL A 213 5.97 14.75 12.39
N ASP A 214 7.02 15.45 11.96
CA ASP A 214 8.38 15.41 12.51
C ASP A 214 8.70 16.54 13.50
N GLY A 215 7.79 17.50 13.68
CA GLY A 215 7.96 18.66 14.54
C GLY A 215 8.86 19.77 13.95
N GLN A 216 9.25 19.68 12.68
CA GLN A 216 10.12 20.68 12.01
C GLN A 216 9.61 21.12 10.64
N SER A 217 9.13 20.18 9.81
CA SER A 217 8.87 20.44 8.39
C SER A 217 7.52 21.12 8.19
N TYR A 218 7.52 22.36 7.68
CA TYR A 218 6.33 23.04 7.17
C TYR A 218 6.18 22.78 5.67
N ARG A 219 5.35 21.80 5.29
CA ARG A 219 5.20 21.33 3.90
C ARG A 219 3.82 20.76 3.62
N SER A 220 3.50 20.66 2.33
CA SER A 220 2.32 19.93 1.85
C SER A 220 2.53 18.42 2.00
N PHE A 221 1.46 17.70 2.31
CA PHE A 221 1.40 16.24 2.33
C PHE A 221 0.06 15.75 1.79
N ILE A 222 0.03 14.51 1.30
CA ILE A 222 -1.19 13.86 0.82
C ILE A 222 -1.81 13.10 1.97
N SER A 223 -3.02 13.49 2.35
CA SER A 223 -3.79 12.86 3.40
C SER A 223 -4.79 11.87 2.83
N VAL A 224 -5.12 10.85 3.62
CA VAL A 224 -6.26 9.97 3.36
C VAL A 224 -7.25 10.15 4.51
N ASN A 225 -8.42 10.70 4.23
CA ASN A 225 -9.40 11.11 5.24
C ASN A 225 -8.81 12.10 6.27
N LYS A 226 -8.09 13.13 5.79
CA LYS A 226 -7.57 14.27 6.57
C LYS A 226 -6.48 13.93 7.60
N ARG A 227 -5.79 12.79 7.42
CA ARG A 227 -4.75 12.28 8.33
C ARG A 227 -3.60 11.59 7.58
N ILE A 228 -2.50 11.41 8.31
CA ILE A 228 -1.35 10.59 7.95
C ILE A 228 -0.96 9.75 9.18
N PRO A 229 -0.81 8.42 9.07
CA PRO A 229 -1.23 7.58 7.96
C PRO A 229 -2.75 7.65 7.78
N GLY A 230 -3.21 7.18 6.62
CA GLY A 230 -4.63 6.91 6.37
C GLY A 230 -5.22 5.89 7.35
N PRO A 231 -6.56 5.77 7.38
CA PRO A 231 -7.24 4.86 8.29
C PRO A 231 -6.82 3.40 8.07
N THR A 232 -6.55 2.68 9.15
CA THR A 232 -6.35 1.23 9.10
C THR A 232 -7.65 0.53 8.73
N LEU A 233 -7.66 -0.18 7.60
CA LEU A 233 -8.81 -0.97 7.17
C LEU A 233 -8.66 -2.38 7.73
N ILE A 234 -9.65 -2.85 8.50
CA ILE A 234 -9.65 -4.20 9.06
C ILE A 234 -10.84 -4.97 8.50
N VAL A 235 -10.57 -6.10 7.86
CA VAL A 235 -11.58 -6.94 7.21
C VAL A 235 -11.35 -8.41 7.57
N PRO A 236 -12.39 -9.26 7.59
CA PRO A 236 -12.17 -10.69 7.70
C PRO A 236 -11.67 -11.25 6.36
N GLU A 237 -10.84 -12.29 6.42
CA GLU A 237 -10.39 -13.03 5.24
C GLU A 237 -11.58 -13.50 4.39
N GLY A 238 -11.44 -13.47 3.07
CA GLY A 238 -12.48 -13.83 2.10
C GLY A 238 -13.67 -12.86 2.03
N ALA A 239 -13.63 -11.72 2.75
CA ALA A 239 -14.61 -10.67 2.56
C ALA A 239 -14.43 -9.98 1.21
N THR A 240 -15.54 -9.55 0.60
CA THR A 240 -15.50 -8.63 -0.53
C THR A 240 -15.29 -7.21 -0.02
N VAL A 241 -14.14 -6.63 -0.36
CA VAL A 241 -13.79 -5.26 -0.02
C VAL A 241 -14.24 -4.33 -1.13
N VAL A 242 -15.03 -3.31 -0.78
CA VAL A 242 -15.50 -2.26 -1.69
C VAL A 242 -14.98 -0.93 -1.16
N VAL A 243 -14.07 -0.29 -1.91
CA VAL A 243 -13.51 1.01 -1.52
C VAL A 243 -13.83 2.07 -2.55
N ASP A 244 -14.60 3.08 -2.14
CA ASP A 244 -14.82 4.30 -2.91
C ASP A 244 -13.68 5.27 -2.65
N VAL A 245 -12.80 5.44 -3.63
CA VAL A 245 -11.68 6.39 -3.57
C VAL A 245 -12.08 7.64 -4.34
N THR A 246 -12.04 8.80 -3.68
CA THR A 246 -12.29 10.10 -4.32
C THR A 246 -11.03 10.95 -4.26
N ASN A 247 -10.57 11.39 -5.43
CA ASN A 247 -9.43 12.28 -5.54
C ASN A 247 -9.90 13.74 -5.46
N TYR A 248 -9.65 14.39 -4.32
CA TYR A 248 -9.92 15.81 -4.11
C TYR A 248 -8.64 16.68 -4.25
N MET A 249 -7.53 16.11 -4.70
CA MET A 249 -6.34 16.88 -5.08
C MET A 249 -6.65 17.74 -6.30
N PHE A 250 -6.01 18.91 -6.40
CA PHE A 250 -6.38 19.92 -7.39
C PHE A 250 -5.76 19.68 -8.76
N THR A 251 -4.52 19.19 -8.79
CA THR A 251 -3.69 19.15 -10.01
C THR A 251 -3.11 17.78 -10.29
N GLU A 252 -3.22 16.85 -9.35
CA GLU A 252 -2.60 15.54 -9.43
C GLU A 252 -3.65 14.45 -9.62
N GLU A 253 -3.33 13.51 -10.49
CA GLU A 253 -4.01 12.23 -10.56
C GLU A 253 -3.49 11.27 -9.49
N THR A 254 -4.22 10.21 -9.19
CA THR A 254 -3.78 9.22 -8.20
C THR A 254 -4.29 7.82 -8.50
N SER A 255 -3.75 6.82 -7.85
CA SER A 255 -4.22 5.44 -7.88
C SER A 255 -3.88 4.77 -6.56
N VAL A 256 -4.73 3.89 -6.05
CA VAL A 256 -4.51 3.21 -4.76
C VAL A 256 -4.24 1.74 -5.01
N HIS A 257 -3.01 1.31 -4.71
CA HIS A 257 -2.59 -0.08 -4.76
C HIS A 257 -2.80 -0.78 -3.41
N TRP A 258 -3.17 -2.05 -3.47
CA TRP A 258 -3.47 -2.90 -2.31
C TRP A 258 -2.31 -3.89 -2.10
N HIS A 259 -1.24 -3.39 -1.49
CA HIS A 259 0.04 -4.09 -1.41
C HIS A 259 -0.08 -5.47 -0.75
N GLY A 260 0.30 -6.51 -1.49
CA GLY A 260 0.23 -7.91 -1.08
C GLY A 260 -1.10 -8.61 -1.36
N MET A 261 -2.12 -7.91 -1.86
CA MET A 261 -3.35 -8.54 -2.35
C MET A 261 -3.10 -9.17 -3.72
N HIS A 262 -3.45 -10.45 -3.86
CA HIS A 262 -3.17 -11.21 -5.09
C HIS A 262 -3.99 -10.79 -6.31
N GLN A 263 -5.09 -10.04 -6.12
CA GLN A 263 -6.00 -9.59 -7.19
C GLN A 263 -6.46 -10.72 -8.14
N ARG A 264 -6.64 -11.93 -7.61
CA ARG A 264 -7.08 -13.09 -8.39
C ARG A 264 -8.47 -12.83 -8.95
N ASN A 265 -8.61 -12.90 -10.28
CA ASN A 265 -9.81 -12.57 -11.03
C ASN A 265 -10.22 -11.07 -11.02
N THR A 266 -9.43 -10.19 -10.40
CA THR A 266 -9.67 -8.74 -10.37
C THR A 266 -8.39 -7.92 -10.69
N PRO A 267 -7.58 -8.27 -11.70
CA PRO A 267 -6.32 -7.55 -11.97
C PRO A 267 -6.51 -6.05 -12.25
N TRP A 268 -7.66 -5.63 -12.79
CA TRP A 268 -7.99 -4.21 -12.99
C TRP A 268 -8.31 -3.43 -11.69
N MET A 269 -8.29 -4.11 -10.54
CA MET A 269 -8.48 -3.52 -9.21
C MET A 269 -7.17 -3.40 -8.43
N ASP A 270 -6.05 -3.74 -9.07
CA ASP A 270 -4.72 -3.69 -8.46
C ASP A 270 -4.25 -2.27 -8.19
N GLY A 271 -4.75 -1.27 -8.94
CA GLY A 271 -4.50 0.13 -8.59
C GLY A 271 -3.17 0.68 -9.04
N VAL A 272 -2.60 0.14 -10.12
CA VAL A 272 -1.35 0.64 -10.71
C VAL A 272 -1.67 1.49 -11.93
N GLY A 273 -1.46 2.80 -11.80
CA GLY A 273 -1.70 3.77 -12.86
C GLY A 273 -0.97 3.40 -14.14
N TYR A 274 -1.66 3.51 -15.28
CA TYR A 274 -1.17 3.21 -16.63
C TYR A 274 -0.84 1.72 -16.90
N ILE A 275 -0.95 0.83 -15.90
CA ILE A 275 -0.79 -0.61 -16.08
C ILE A 275 -2.14 -1.32 -15.99
N THR A 276 -2.78 -1.26 -14.82
CA THR A 276 -4.05 -1.97 -14.57
C THR A 276 -5.28 -1.08 -14.70
N GLN A 277 -5.09 0.24 -14.60
CA GLN A 277 -6.14 1.23 -14.82
C GLN A 277 -5.58 2.58 -15.27
N CYS A 278 -6.45 3.43 -15.84
CA CYS A 278 -6.17 4.86 -15.90
C CYS A 278 -6.17 5.45 -14.47
N PRO A 279 -5.28 6.40 -14.15
CA PRO A 279 -5.31 7.11 -12.87
C PRO A 279 -6.63 7.84 -12.62
N ILE A 280 -7.01 7.92 -11.35
CA ILE A 280 -8.16 8.67 -10.85
C ILE A 280 -7.83 10.16 -10.98
N GLN A 281 -8.46 10.81 -11.95
CA GLN A 281 -8.28 12.23 -12.21
C GLN A 281 -8.76 13.10 -11.05
N ALA A 282 -8.20 14.31 -10.93
CA ALA A 282 -8.63 15.31 -9.97
C ALA A 282 -10.16 15.52 -10.01
N GLY A 283 -10.80 15.54 -8.85
CA GLY A 283 -12.25 15.68 -8.68
C GLY A 283 -13.09 14.45 -9.07
N SER A 284 -12.46 13.34 -9.45
CA SER A 284 -13.13 12.11 -9.85
C SER A 284 -13.03 11.03 -8.77
N SER A 285 -13.88 10.00 -8.90
CA SER A 285 -13.89 8.85 -7.99
C SER A 285 -13.74 7.53 -8.76
N PHE A 286 -13.16 6.54 -8.10
CA PHE A 286 -13.09 5.16 -8.58
C PHE A 286 -13.47 4.20 -7.46
N ARG A 287 -14.11 3.08 -7.81
CA ARG A 287 -14.52 2.05 -6.86
C ARG A 287 -13.66 0.80 -7.06
N TYR A 288 -12.85 0.48 -6.06
CA TYR A 288 -12.13 -0.78 -5.97
C TYR A 288 -13.04 -1.87 -5.41
N ILE A 289 -13.03 -3.06 -6.03
CA ILE A 289 -13.79 -4.23 -5.56
C ILE A 289 -12.91 -5.48 -5.68
N PHE A 290 -12.48 -6.04 -4.56
CA PHE A 290 -11.62 -7.23 -4.54
C PHE A 290 -11.93 -8.12 -3.35
N GLU A 291 -11.49 -9.37 -3.41
CA GLU A 291 -11.58 -10.31 -2.30
C GLU A 291 -10.35 -10.16 -1.38
N ALA A 292 -10.57 -10.00 -0.08
CA ALA A 292 -9.51 -9.91 0.92
C ALA A 292 -8.89 -11.29 1.18
N THR A 293 -7.97 -11.70 0.31
CA THR A 293 -7.21 -12.95 0.44
C THR A 293 -5.80 -12.76 -0.12
N PRO A 294 -4.75 -13.22 0.58
CA PRO A 294 -4.76 -14.02 1.82
C PRO A 294 -4.99 -13.19 3.10
N SER A 295 -5.15 -13.86 4.25
CA SER A 295 -5.11 -13.23 5.58
C SER A 295 -3.71 -12.75 5.97
N GLY A 296 -3.61 -11.73 6.82
CA GLY A 296 -2.32 -11.22 7.29
C GLY A 296 -2.26 -9.70 7.43
N THR A 297 -1.03 -9.19 7.53
CA THR A 297 -0.73 -7.75 7.59
C THR A 297 -0.35 -7.24 6.21
N PHE A 298 -1.14 -6.30 5.72
CA PHE A 298 -0.97 -5.64 4.43
C PHE A 298 -1.13 -4.13 4.60
N TRP A 299 -1.01 -3.40 3.50
CA TRP A 299 -1.17 -1.96 3.47
C TRP A 299 -1.64 -1.53 2.10
N TYR A 300 -2.15 -0.31 2.02
CA TYR A 300 -2.49 0.34 0.77
C TYR A 300 -1.69 1.63 0.64
N HIS A 301 -1.35 2.01 -0.59
CA HIS A 301 -0.60 3.22 -0.86
C HIS A 301 -0.86 3.75 -2.26
N SER A 302 -0.47 4.99 -2.51
CA SER A 302 -0.51 5.51 -3.88
C SER A 302 0.47 4.73 -4.75
N HIS A 303 0.04 4.42 -5.97
CA HIS A 303 0.92 3.87 -6.99
C HIS A 303 1.03 4.79 -8.22
N SER A 304 0.83 6.09 -7.99
CA SER A 304 1.03 7.17 -8.96
C SER A 304 2.17 8.08 -8.50
N GLY A 305 3.24 8.17 -9.30
CA GLY A 305 4.41 8.98 -8.97
C GLY A 305 5.01 8.64 -7.60
N PRO A 306 5.59 9.61 -6.89
CA PRO A 306 6.13 9.42 -5.54
C PRO A 306 5.10 9.71 -4.43
N GLN A 307 3.80 9.75 -4.72
CA GLN A 307 2.77 10.20 -3.77
C GLN A 307 2.68 9.40 -2.45
N ARG A 308 3.13 8.14 -2.44
CA ARG A 308 3.14 7.32 -1.20
C ARG A 308 4.03 7.92 -0.12
N THR A 309 5.15 8.54 -0.51
CA THR A 309 6.15 9.11 0.41
C THR A 309 5.70 10.47 0.93
N ASP A 310 4.80 11.14 0.21
CA ASP A 310 4.12 12.36 0.66
C ASP A 310 2.93 12.08 1.60
N GLY A 311 2.64 10.82 1.95
CA GLY A 311 1.66 10.48 2.99
C GLY A 311 0.45 9.66 2.53
N LEU A 312 0.33 9.35 1.23
CA LEU A 312 -0.77 8.53 0.72
C LEU A 312 -0.50 7.04 0.97
N PHE A 313 -0.73 6.61 2.21
CA PHE A 313 -0.67 5.20 2.60
C PHE A 313 -1.53 4.94 3.86
N GLY A 314 -1.84 3.67 4.12
CA GLY A 314 -2.48 3.22 5.36
C GLY A 314 -2.47 1.70 5.47
N ALA A 315 -2.76 1.16 6.65
CA ALA A 315 -2.71 -0.28 6.88
C ALA A 315 -3.98 -0.99 6.36
N LEU A 316 -3.82 -2.22 5.88
CA LEU A 316 -4.89 -3.15 5.52
C LEU A 316 -4.66 -4.46 6.28
N ILE A 317 -5.50 -4.75 7.27
CA ILE A 317 -5.39 -5.96 8.07
C ILE A 317 -6.49 -6.93 7.66
N VAL A 318 -6.10 -8.10 7.17
CA VAL A 318 -7.02 -9.17 6.81
C VAL A 318 -7.01 -10.21 7.93
N LYS A 319 -8.02 -10.16 8.81
CA LYS A 319 -8.14 -11.03 9.98
C LYS A 319 -8.42 -12.48 9.56
N GLU A 320 -7.67 -13.40 10.14
CA GLU A 320 -7.75 -14.83 9.89
C GLU A 320 -9.10 -15.39 10.38
N LYS A 321 -9.80 -16.20 9.57
CA LYS A 321 -11.09 -16.81 10.01
C LYS A 321 -10.93 -17.76 11.21
N ASN A 322 -9.78 -18.41 11.34
CA ASN A 322 -9.51 -19.44 12.35
C ASN A 322 -8.17 -19.22 13.06
N LEU A 323 -7.94 -18.01 13.59
CA LEU A 323 -6.70 -17.70 14.34
C LEU A 323 -6.44 -18.70 15.48
N TYR A 324 -7.50 -19.22 16.12
CA TYR A 324 -7.40 -20.20 17.22
C TYR A 324 -6.70 -21.52 16.84
N ARG A 325 -6.78 -21.94 15.56
CA ARG A 325 -6.11 -23.16 15.09
C ARG A 325 -4.61 -22.95 14.90
N LEU A 326 -4.20 -21.71 14.68
CA LEU A 326 -2.80 -21.29 14.50
C LEU A 326 -2.14 -20.97 15.85
N SER A 327 -2.87 -20.36 16.78
CA SER A 327 -2.31 -19.83 18.04
C SER A 327 -2.04 -20.87 19.14
N SER A 328 -2.85 -21.93 19.28
CA SER A 328 -2.90 -22.67 20.54
C SER A 328 -1.72 -23.60 20.84
N TRP A 329 -0.91 -23.98 19.85
CA TRP A 329 0.17 -24.97 20.06
C TRP A 329 1.60 -24.44 19.82
N ARG A 330 1.79 -23.44 18.94
CA ARG A 330 3.12 -22.90 18.59
C ARG A 330 3.40 -21.49 19.11
N TYR A 331 2.37 -20.65 19.22
CA TYR A 331 2.55 -19.22 19.49
C TYR A 331 2.17 -18.81 20.91
N GLY A 332 1.41 -19.66 21.62
CA GLY A 332 0.87 -19.35 22.94
C GLY A 332 -0.36 -18.46 22.85
N VAL A 333 -0.87 -18.05 24.02
CA VAL A 333 -1.97 -17.09 24.12
C VAL A 333 -1.40 -15.68 23.95
N PHE A 334 -1.98 -14.89 23.04
CA PHE A 334 -1.61 -13.50 22.81
C PHE A 334 -2.84 -12.67 22.47
N GLU A 335 -2.73 -11.36 22.69
CA GLU A 335 -3.72 -10.36 22.32
C GLU A 335 -3.42 -9.84 20.91
N ASP A 336 -4.41 -9.86 20.01
CA ASP A 336 -4.31 -9.33 18.65
C ASP A 336 -5.24 -8.12 18.51
N ILE A 337 -4.66 -6.94 18.75
CA ILE A 337 -5.35 -5.65 18.79
C ILE A 337 -4.74 -4.75 17.71
N PRO A 338 -4.98 -5.05 16.41
CA PRO A 338 -4.36 -4.32 15.30
C PRO A 338 -4.66 -2.82 15.33
N GLU A 339 -5.77 -2.40 15.94
CA GLU A 339 -6.12 -1.00 16.14
C GLU A 339 -5.14 -0.23 17.05
N GLN A 340 -4.38 -0.93 17.89
CA GLN A 340 -3.41 -0.35 18.83
C GLN A 340 -1.96 -0.74 18.51
N HIS A 341 -1.74 -1.92 17.93
CA HIS A 341 -0.39 -2.52 17.77
C HIS A 341 0.05 -2.67 16.31
N THR A 342 -0.51 -1.88 15.39
CA THR A 342 0.02 -1.75 14.02
C THR A 342 0.98 -0.57 13.95
N LEU A 343 2.17 -0.78 13.38
CA LEU A 343 3.20 0.24 13.16
C LEU A 343 3.54 0.33 11.67
N SER A 344 3.61 1.55 11.15
CA SER A 344 4.15 1.84 9.82
C SER A 344 5.38 2.73 9.95
N LEU A 345 6.48 2.33 9.33
CA LEU A 345 7.72 3.10 9.24
C LEU A 345 7.71 3.90 7.93
N LEU A 346 8.05 5.19 7.99
CA LEU A 346 8.21 6.04 6.82
C LEU A 346 9.40 6.99 7.04
N ASP A 347 10.24 7.15 6.03
CA ASP A 347 11.21 8.24 5.94
C ASP A 347 10.51 9.51 5.44
N TRP A 348 10.70 10.61 6.16
CA TRP A 348 9.97 11.86 5.94
C TRP A 348 10.92 12.96 5.51
N GLN A 349 10.62 13.57 4.37
CA GLN A 349 11.48 14.55 3.71
C GLN A 349 11.00 15.99 3.89
N ARG A 350 11.95 16.94 3.81
CA ARG A 350 11.68 18.38 3.87
C ARG A 350 10.84 18.88 2.68
N GLU A 351 11.15 18.39 1.49
CA GLU A 351 10.60 18.85 0.20
C GLU A 351 9.57 17.88 -0.38
N SER A 352 8.68 18.39 -1.24
CA SER A 352 7.72 17.57 -1.99
C SER A 352 8.41 16.41 -2.69
N SER A 353 7.87 15.20 -2.57
CA SER A 353 8.55 14.02 -3.13
C SER A 353 8.61 14.07 -4.65
N LEU A 354 7.70 14.82 -5.31
CA LEU A 354 7.79 15.05 -6.76
C LEU A 354 9.01 15.90 -7.14
N ASP A 355 9.33 16.94 -6.36
CA ASP A 355 10.49 17.79 -6.62
C ASP A 355 11.79 17.00 -6.40
N LEU A 356 11.86 16.25 -5.30
CA LEU A 356 12.97 15.35 -5.01
C LEU A 356 13.13 14.29 -6.09
N PHE A 357 12.03 13.69 -6.56
CA PHE A 357 12.04 12.72 -7.66
C PHE A 357 12.66 13.33 -8.92
N VAL A 358 12.27 14.56 -9.30
CA VAL A 358 12.85 15.27 -10.46
C VAL A 358 14.33 15.58 -10.24
N GLN A 359 14.72 16.05 -9.05
CA GLN A 359 16.12 16.35 -8.72
C GLN A 359 17.02 15.12 -8.86
N ILE A 360 16.57 13.98 -8.33
CA ILE A 360 17.28 12.70 -8.38
C ILE A 360 17.43 12.23 -9.83
N HIS A 361 16.32 12.15 -10.59
CA HIS A 361 16.33 11.59 -11.95
C HIS A 361 16.95 12.53 -13.00
N SER A 362 17.04 13.83 -12.71
CA SER A 362 17.67 14.81 -13.59
C SER A 362 19.13 15.09 -13.22
N SER A 363 19.70 14.35 -12.26
CA SER A 363 21.08 14.49 -11.80
C SER A 363 21.45 15.91 -11.32
N LEU A 364 20.46 16.70 -10.91
CA LEU A 364 20.63 18.09 -10.47
C LEU A 364 21.42 18.14 -9.15
N GLY A 365 21.29 17.10 -8.33
CA GLY A 365 21.91 17.00 -7.02
C GLY A 365 21.16 17.79 -5.95
N TYR A 366 21.39 17.41 -4.69
CA TYR A 366 20.82 18.07 -3.52
C TYR A 366 21.86 18.99 -2.87
N TYR A 367 21.44 20.11 -2.30
CA TYR A 367 22.33 21.11 -1.69
C TYR A 367 21.83 21.50 -0.30
N GLU A 368 22.34 20.82 0.73
CA GLU A 368 21.82 20.87 2.10
C GLU A 368 21.92 22.26 2.75
N ASP A 369 22.98 23.02 2.46
CA ASP A 369 23.23 24.34 3.04
C ASP A 369 22.38 25.46 2.41
N THR A 370 21.50 25.13 1.47
CA THR A 370 20.65 26.08 0.76
C THR A 370 19.20 25.93 1.21
N ASP A 371 18.49 27.05 1.29
CA ASP A 371 17.05 27.00 1.45
C ASP A 371 16.37 26.46 0.19
N VAL A 372 15.22 25.81 0.37
CA VAL A 372 14.48 25.11 -0.70
C VAL A 372 14.20 26.02 -1.91
N ASP A 373 13.96 27.31 -1.66
CA ASP A 373 13.60 28.29 -2.68
C ASP A 373 14.82 29.09 -3.21
N GLU A 374 16.03 28.77 -2.77
CA GLU A 374 17.24 29.48 -3.18
C GLU A 374 18.01 28.71 -4.24
N VAL A 375 18.48 29.43 -5.27
CA VAL A 375 19.32 28.85 -6.32
C VAL A 375 20.73 28.60 -5.76
N PRO A 376 21.25 27.36 -5.80
CA PRO A 376 22.61 27.08 -5.35
C PRO A 376 23.65 27.88 -6.15
N THR A 377 24.63 28.42 -5.45
CA THR A 377 25.77 29.13 -6.02
C THR A 377 27.00 28.25 -6.05
N ARG A 378 28.08 28.71 -6.70
CA ARG A 378 29.35 27.95 -6.77
C ARG A 378 30.01 27.70 -5.41
N SER A 379 29.64 28.46 -4.37
CA SER A 379 30.14 28.24 -3.01
C SER A 379 29.37 27.16 -2.25
N ASN A 380 28.18 26.76 -2.72
CA ASN A 380 27.41 25.70 -2.08
C ASN A 380 27.99 24.33 -2.45
N THR A 381 28.09 23.45 -1.46
CA THR A 381 28.57 22.08 -1.65
C THR A 381 27.40 21.18 -1.98
N ARG A 382 27.52 20.39 -3.06
CA ARG A 382 26.53 19.36 -3.40
C ARG A 382 26.63 18.23 -2.38
N TYR A 383 25.48 17.78 -1.89
CA TYR A 383 25.37 16.62 -1.01
C TYR A 383 25.95 15.38 -1.70
N THR A 384 26.70 14.60 -0.91
CA THR A 384 27.23 13.30 -1.35
C THR A 384 26.31 12.21 -0.85
N SER A 385 25.86 11.37 -1.77
CA SER A 385 24.93 10.29 -1.47
C SER A 385 25.46 9.32 -0.42
N THR A 386 24.54 8.61 0.23
CA THR A 386 24.85 7.50 1.13
C THR A 386 24.65 6.17 0.46
N CYS A 387 25.33 5.16 0.99
CA CYS A 387 25.31 3.81 0.43
C CYS A 387 24.84 2.79 1.47
N SER A 388 24.31 1.66 1.03
CA SER A 388 24.20 0.44 1.81
C SER A 388 25.59 -0.16 2.09
N LEU A 389 25.63 -1.16 2.97
CA LEU A 389 26.88 -1.84 3.34
C LEU A 389 27.53 -2.64 2.19
N ASP A 390 26.78 -3.02 1.16
CA ASP A 390 27.31 -3.64 -0.06
C ASP A 390 27.73 -2.60 -1.12
N GLY A 391 27.56 -1.31 -0.84
CA GLY A 391 28.00 -0.19 -1.68
C GLY A 391 26.95 0.31 -2.68
N ALA A 392 25.69 -0.11 -2.55
CA ALA A 392 24.60 0.42 -3.36
C ALA A 392 24.20 1.81 -2.86
N GLU A 393 23.94 2.76 -3.76
CA GLU A 393 23.38 4.06 -3.39
C GLU A 393 21.97 3.89 -2.80
N VAL A 394 21.77 4.37 -1.57
CA VAL A 394 20.48 4.29 -0.85
C VAL A 394 19.90 5.68 -0.58
N GLY A 395 20.75 6.67 -0.37
CA GLY A 395 20.33 8.04 -0.04
C GLY A 395 20.89 9.04 -1.03
N PRO A 396 20.33 9.15 -2.25
CA PRO A 396 20.70 10.21 -3.20
C PRO A 396 20.31 11.62 -2.71
N ILE A 397 19.43 11.67 -1.71
CA ILE A 397 19.07 12.85 -0.92
C ILE A 397 19.39 12.54 0.54
N PRO A 398 19.68 13.55 1.38
CA PRO A 398 19.93 13.33 2.79
C PRO A 398 18.68 12.81 3.50
N TYR A 399 18.90 11.97 4.49
CA TYR A 399 17.86 11.65 5.44
C TYR A 399 17.46 12.89 6.21
N TRP A 400 16.16 13.16 6.30
CA TRP A 400 15.66 14.31 7.03
C TRP A 400 15.06 13.93 8.38
N SER A 401 14.10 13.00 8.40
CA SER A 401 13.51 12.48 9.63
C SER A 401 12.81 11.15 9.40
N GLY A 402 12.51 10.41 10.47
CA GLY A 402 11.72 9.19 10.41
C GLY A 402 10.45 9.33 11.23
N VAL A 403 9.36 8.75 10.73
CA VAL A 403 8.06 8.76 11.41
C VAL A 403 7.52 7.35 11.60
N ILE A 404 6.96 7.10 12.78
CA ILE A 404 6.25 5.87 13.12
C ILE A 404 4.78 6.25 13.31
N ASN A 405 3.89 5.65 12.52
CA ASN A 405 2.46 6.02 12.48
C ASN A 405 2.22 7.54 12.32
N GLY A 406 2.98 8.17 11.41
CA GLY A 406 2.79 9.59 11.03
C GLY A 406 3.27 10.61 12.07
N LEU A 407 3.93 10.14 13.13
CA LEU A 407 4.52 10.96 14.18
C LEU A 407 5.99 10.59 14.35
N GLY A 408 6.85 11.60 14.47
CA GLY A 408 8.29 11.42 14.60
C GLY A 408 8.97 12.68 15.13
N ARG A 409 10.27 12.75 14.90
CA ARG A 409 11.12 13.81 15.42
C ARG A 409 12.25 14.10 14.45
N HIS A 410 12.39 15.35 14.05
CA HIS A 410 13.60 15.85 13.41
C HIS A 410 14.69 16.15 14.46
N ALA A 411 15.96 15.95 14.13
CA ALA A 411 17.09 16.04 15.07
C ALA A 411 17.19 17.39 15.81
N LYS A 412 16.82 18.50 15.14
CA LYS A 412 16.81 19.87 15.71
C LYS A 412 15.67 20.12 16.71
N VAL A 413 14.66 19.25 16.77
CA VAL A 413 13.51 19.43 17.67
C VAL A 413 13.85 18.89 19.05
N PRO A 414 13.72 19.67 20.14
CA PRO A 414 13.94 19.16 21.49
C PRO A 414 12.99 17.99 21.82
N PHE A 415 13.45 16.99 22.57
CA PHE A 415 12.61 15.85 22.97
C PHE A 415 11.33 16.28 23.69
N LYS A 416 11.43 17.28 24.57
CA LYS A 416 10.28 17.88 25.25
C LYS A 416 9.19 18.40 24.30
N ASN A 417 9.56 18.80 23.09
CA ASN A 417 8.65 19.36 22.07
C ASN A 417 8.24 18.31 21.02
N SER A 418 8.72 17.07 21.14
CA SER A 418 8.48 16.01 20.17
C SER A 418 7.16 15.32 20.44
N ARG A 419 6.42 14.98 19.38
CA ARG A 419 5.15 14.23 19.46
C ARG A 419 5.39 12.87 18.83
N LEU A 420 5.60 11.86 19.66
CA LEU A 420 5.91 10.50 19.23
C LEU A 420 4.67 9.60 19.32
N SER A 421 4.60 8.61 18.44
CA SER A 421 3.63 7.52 18.57
C SER A 421 3.89 6.74 19.85
N THR A 422 2.82 6.40 20.58
CA THR A 422 2.89 5.68 21.86
C THR A 422 2.05 4.42 21.79
N PHE A 423 2.65 3.29 22.14
CA PHE A 423 2.03 1.98 22.17
C PHE A 423 1.83 1.54 23.62
N PHE A 424 0.60 1.20 23.97
CA PHE A 424 0.22 0.81 25.33
C PHE A 424 0.15 -0.70 25.45
N VAL A 425 0.75 -1.24 26.51
CA VAL A 425 0.72 -2.68 26.84
C VAL A 425 0.52 -2.88 28.34
N GLU A 426 -0.05 -4.01 28.73
CA GLU A 426 -0.14 -4.40 30.14
C GLU A 426 0.93 -5.43 30.48
N ARG A 427 1.35 -5.47 31.76
CA ARG A 427 2.26 -6.50 32.26
C ARG A 427 1.62 -7.88 32.18
N TRP A 428 2.46 -8.88 32.02
CA TRP A 428 2.07 -10.30 32.06
C TRP A 428 1.12 -10.74 30.93
N LYS A 429 1.27 -10.12 29.76
CA LYS A 429 0.59 -10.48 28.52
C LYS A 429 1.56 -10.61 27.35
N SER A 430 1.12 -11.23 26.28
CA SER A 430 1.80 -11.26 24.99
C SER A 430 0.93 -10.54 23.96
N TYR A 431 1.50 -9.65 23.16
CA TYR A 431 0.78 -8.84 22.17
C TYR A 431 1.31 -9.10 20.76
N ARG A 432 0.43 -9.22 19.76
CA ARG A 432 0.83 -9.25 18.34
C ARG A 432 0.97 -7.83 17.82
N PHE A 433 2.21 -7.46 17.49
CA PHE A 433 2.52 -6.23 16.78
C PHE A 433 2.65 -6.53 15.29
N ARG A 434 2.21 -5.58 14.47
CA ARG A 434 2.16 -5.67 13.00
C ARG A 434 3.00 -4.53 12.42
N LEU A 435 4.18 -4.84 11.94
CA LEU A 435 5.15 -3.87 11.42
C LEU A 435 5.09 -3.80 9.90
N ILE A 436 4.95 -2.60 9.37
CA ILE A 436 4.84 -2.29 7.94
C ILE A 436 6.00 -1.38 7.54
N GLY A 437 6.82 -1.79 6.59
CA GLY A 437 7.85 -0.95 5.97
C GLY A 437 7.25 -0.07 4.87
N ALA A 438 6.79 1.13 5.19
CA ALA A 438 6.20 2.07 4.22
C ALA A 438 7.19 3.12 3.68
N GLN A 439 8.44 3.09 4.15
CA GLN A 439 9.55 3.96 3.74
C GLN A 439 9.76 4.05 2.23
N ALA A 440 10.33 5.15 1.77
CA ALA A 440 10.71 5.42 0.40
C ALA A 440 11.98 4.65 0.02
N ASN A 441 13.06 4.90 0.76
CA ASN A 441 14.43 4.65 0.34
C ASN A 441 15.23 3.84 1.36
N TYR A 442 14.99 4.04 2.66
CA TYR A 442 15.89 3.49 3.69
C TYR A 442 15.35 2.20 4.34
N ALA A 443 16.11 1.12 4.23
CA ALA A 443 15.90 -0.05 5.08
C ALA A 443 16.18 0.31 6.55
N TYR A 444 15.32 -0.21 7.43
CA TYR A 444 15.38 0.08 8.87
C TYR A 444 15.72 -1.16 9.69
N LYS A 445 16.66 -1.03 10.62
CA LYS A 445 16.89 -1.97 11.72
C LYS A 445 16.03 -1.59 12.91
N PHE A 446 14.94 -2.31 13.09
CA PHE A 446 13.93 -2.11 14.13
C PHE A 446 14.25 -2.90 15.41
N TYR A 447 14.04 -2.27 16.56
CA TYR A 447 14.06 -2.93 17.88
C TYR A 447 13.23 -2.16 18.91
N ILE A 448 12.89 -2.86 20.00
CA ILE A 448 12.22 -2.29 21.16
C ILE A 448 13.14 -2.43 22.37
N GLY A 449 13.39 -1.31 23.04
CA GLY A 449 14.31 -1.24 24.16
C GLY A 449 14.02 -2.28 25.23
N GLY A 450 15.02 -3.10 25.53
CA GLY A 450 14.92 -4.16 26.53
C GLY A 450 14.08 -5.38 26.11
N HIS A 451 13.37 -5.39 24.98
CA HIS A 451 12.47 -6.49 24.60
C HIS A 451 13.03 -7.34 23.45
N LYS A 452 12.85 -8.66 23.52
CA LYS A 452 13.01 -9.53 22.35
C LYS A 452 11.73 -9.55 21.52
N LEU A 453 11.89 -9.67 20.21
CA LEU A 453 10.81 -9.76 19.23
C LEU A 453 10.66 -11.22 18.82
N ARG A 454 9.50 -11.84 19.04
CA ARG A 454 9.24 -13.19 18.55
C ARG A 454 8.54 -13.10 17.19
N VAL A 455 9.29 -13.09 16.10
CA VAL A 455 8.75 -12.97 14.74
C VAL A 455 7.95 -14.22 14.39
N ILE A 456 6.70 -14.05 13.96
CA ILE A 456 5.74 -15.14 13.70
C ILE A 456 5.15 -15.12 12.30
N ALA A 457 5.25 -14.01 11.58
CA ALA A 457 4.81 -13.94 10.19
C ALA A 457 5.63 -12.92 9.40
N THR A 458 5.70 -13.14 8.09
CA THR A 458 6.20 -12.18 7.12
C THR A 458 5.24 -12.12 5.94
N ASP A 459 4.91 -10.92 5.47
CA ASP A 459 4.12 -10.68 4.27
C ASP A 459 2.73 -11.37 4.21
N GLY A 460 2.18 -11.70 5.38
CA GLY A 460 0.90 -12.40 5.53
C GLY A 460 1.02 -13.92 5.68
N PHE A 461 2.23 -14.47 5.62
CA PHE A 461 2.49 -15.88 5.81
C PHE A 461 3.06 -16.17 7.20
N PHE A 462 2.43 -17.10 7.91
CA PHE A 462 2.91 -17.57 9.21
C PHE A 462 4.17 -18.42 9.07
N ILE A 463 5.13 -18.15 9.94
CA ILE A 463 6.41 -18.87 10.03
C ILE A 463 6.57 -19.54 11.39
N GLU A 464 7.48 -20.51 11.48
CA GLU A 464 7.97 -20.99 12.78
C GLU A 464 8.59 -19.81 13.55
N PRO A 465 8.28 -19.63 14.85
CA PRO A 465 8.73 -18.46 15.61
C PRO A 465 10.24 -18.30 15.65
N ILE A 466 10.71 -17.08 15.38
CA ILE A 466 12.12 -16.72 15.49
C ILE A 466 12.25 -15.66 16.58
N SER A 467 13.04 -15.93 17.61
CA SER A 467 13.36 -14.95 18.64
C SER A 467 14.49 -14.04 18.16
N ALA A 468 14.21 -12.75 18.05
CA ALA A 468 15.12 -11.76 17.50
C ALA A 468 15.35 -10.60 18.48
N ASP A 469 16.54 -10.01 18.42
CA ASP A 469 16.85 -8.75 19.10
C ASP A 469 16.65 -7.56 18.15
N PHE A 470 16.92 -7.78 16.86
CA PHE A 470 16.68 -6.81 15.79
C PHE A 470 15.93 -7.46 14.63
N LEU A 471 15.12 -6.65 13.97
CA LEU A 471 14.42 -7.00 12.75
C LEU A 471 14.72 -5.95 11.68
N ILE A 472 15.27 -6.38 10.56
CA ILE A 472 15.49 -5.51 9.41
C ILE A 472 14.23 -5.53 8.54
N VAL A 473 13.76 -4.34 8.16
CA VAL A 473 12.57 -4.15 7.34
C VAL A 473 12.94 -3.31 6.13
N ASN A 474 12.84 -3.90 4.95
CA ASN A 474 12.98 -3.22 3.68
C ASN A 474 11.65 -2.63 3.22
N THR A 475 11.71 -1.74 2.24
CA THR A 475 10.54 -1.09 1.67
C THR A 475 9.54 -2.11 1.14
N GLY A 476 8.29 -2.02 1.62
CA GLY A 476 7.19 -2.89 1.23
C GLY A 476 7.00 -4.13 2.09
N GLU A 477 8.00 -4.55 2.85
CA GLU A 477 7.91 -5.75 3.69
C GLU A 477 7.01 -5.55 4.92
N ARG A 478 6.40 -6.64 5.39
CA ARG A 478 5.60 -6.67 6.60
C ARG A 478 6.05 -7.81 7.49
N TYR A 479 6.08 -7.56 8.79
CA TYR A 479 6.38 -8.58 9.79
C TYR A 479 5.41 -8.50 10.94
N ASP A 480 4.98 -9.66 11.41
CA ASP A 480 4.25 -9.74 12.67
C ASP A 480 5.16 -10.38 13.72
N PHE A 481 5.20 -9.78 14.90
CA PHE A 481 5.95 -10.32 16.04
C PHE A 481 5.12 -10.30 17.31
N LEU A 482 5.40 -11.25 18.20
CA LEU A 482 4.85 -11.29 19.54
C LEU A 482 5.80 -10.59 20.49
N LEU A 483 5.26 -9.65 21.26
CA LEU A 483 5.95 -8.93 22.32
C LEU A 483 5.50 -9.47 23.68
N ASP A 484 6.44 -10.07 24.41
CA ASP A 484 6.21 -10.58 25.75
C ASP A 484 6.51 -9.53 26.82
N THR A 485 5.62 -9.39 27.79
CA THR A 485 5.71 -8.34 28.82
C THR A 485 6.02 -8.88 30.22
N TYR A 486 6.63 -10.07 30.29
CA TYR A 486 6.81 -10.84 31.54
C TYR A 486 8.08 -10.52 32.33
N GLN A 487 9.09 -9.86 31.75
CA GLN A 487 10.47 -9.88 32.30
C GLN A 487 11.16 -8.52 32.45
N TYR A 488 10.45 -7.39 32.26
CA TYR A 488 11.12 -6.10 32.10
C TYR A 488 10.89 -5.11 33.26
N PRO A 489 11.96 -4.68 33.95
CA PRO A 489 11.88 -3.58 34.91
C PRO A 489 11.70 -2.25 34.14
N GLY A 490 10.89 -1.35 34.68
CA GLY A 490 10.60 -0.05 34.04
C GLY A 490 9.19 0.05 33.46
N THR A 491 8.77 1.27 33.16
CA THR A 491 7.41 1.58 32.66
C THR A 491 7.41 2.04 31.21
N ASP A 492 8.46 2.71 30.76
CA ASP A 492 8.54 3.32 29.43
C ASP A 492 9.80 2.85 28.71
N PHE A 493 9.67 2.49 27.44
CA PHE A 493 10.73 1.93 26.61
C PHE A 493 10.76 2.61 25.24
N LEU A 494 11.97 2.86 24.72
CA LEU A 494 12.17 3.41 23.38
C LEU A 494 11.90 2.33 22.32
N ILE A 495 11.10 2.65 21.32
CA ILE A 495 11.03 1.94 20.06
C ILE A 495 11.90 2.71 19.07
N ARG A 496 12.79 2.01 18.35
CA ARG A 496 13.71 2.66 17.42
C ARG A 496 13.85 1.85 16.13
N ALA A 497 13.88 2.56 15.02
CA ALA A 497 14.20 2.05 13.69
C ALA A 497 15.38 2.86 13.16
N GLU A 498 16.57 2.25 13.13
CA GLU A 498 17.83 2.89 12.68
C GLU A 498 18.03 2.62 11.19
N THR A 499 18.41 3.63 10.38
CA THR A 499 18.77 3.38 8.98
C THR A 499 20.02 2.51 8.89
N LEU A 500 20.14 1.76 7.80
CA LEU A 500 21.29 0.90 7.52
C LEU A 500 22.37 1.57 6.64
N GLU A 501 22.19 2.85 6.32
CA GLU A 501 23.08 3.59 5.43
C GLU A 501 24.46 3.86 6.04
N VAL A 502 25.46 3.96 5.19
CA VAL A 502 26.84 4.29 5.50
C VAL A 502 27.36 5.34 4.52
N ASN A 503 28.46 5.99 4.87
CA ASN A 503 29.16 6.86 3.93
C ASN A 503 29.81 6.01 2.82
N CYS A 504 29.45 6.29 1.56
CA CYS A 504 29.98 5.59 0.39
C CYS A 504 31.51 5.60 0.32
N SER A 505 32.17 6.66 0.81
CA SER A 505 33.63 6.82 0.74
C SER A 505 34.39 6.00 1.77
N SER A 506 33.75 5.65 2.89
CA SER A 506 34.44 4.92 3.95
C SER A 506 34.12 3.43 3.97
N LEU A 507 32.96 2.98 3.45
CA LEU A 507 32.40 1.60 3.55
C LEU A 507 32.61 0.91 4.93
N LYS A 508 33.01 1.69 5.94
CA LYS A 508 33.44 1.27 7.26
C LYS A 508 32.35 1.69 8.21
N VAL A 509 31.89 0.70 8.97
CA VAL A 509 30.88 0.79 10.05
C VAL A 509 31.21 1.87 11.10
N ASP A 510 32.48 2.32 11.17
CA ASP A 510 32.94 3.34 12.10
C ASP A 510 32.68 4.79 11.65
N GLY A 511 32.25 5.00 10.40
CA GLY A 511 31.79 6.29 9.88
C GLY A 511 30.27 6.40 9.95
N LYS A 512 29.66 6.12 11.11
CA LYS A 512 28.23 6.35 11.31
C LYS A 512 27.95 7.83 11.11
N LEU A 513 27.07 8.15 10.18
CA LEU A 513 26.33 9.41 10.22
C LEU A 513 25.66 9.51 11.60
N GLU A 514 25.44 10.73 12.11
CA GLU A 514 24.58 10.91 13.28
C GLU A 514 23.32 10.06 13.07
N THR A 515 22.98 9.21 14.03
CA THR A 515 22.04 8.10 13.81
C THR A 515 20.71 8.60 13.27
N ASN A 516 20.48 8.36 11.99
CA ASN A 516 19.22 8.61 11.31
C ASN A 516 18.23 7.53 11.75
N ASP A 517 17.12 7.95 12.36
CA ASP A 517 16.16 7.00 12.91
C ASP A 517 14.72 7.52 12.89
N ALA A 518 13.80 6.57 13.05
CA ALA A 518 12.44 6.81 13.46
C ALA A 518 12.25 6.28 14.88
N ILE A 519 11.59 7.05 15.74
CA ILE A 519 11.41 6.71 17.15
C ILE A 519 9.94 6.75 17.58
N ALA A 520 9.59 5.88 18.52
CA ALA A 520 8.30 5.84 19.19
C ALA A 520 8.49 5.39 20.65
N ALA A 521 7.41 5.39 21.43
CA ALA A 521 7.42 4.93 22.80
C ALA A 521 6.53 3.70 22.98
N LEU A 522 7.01 2.75 23.79
CA LEU A 522 6.20 1.68 24.37
C LEU A 522 6.02 2.01 25.86
N THR A 523 4.78 1.98 26.37
CA THR A 523 4.50 2.23 27.78
C THR A 523 3.60 1.17 28.39
N TYR A 524 3.93 0.83 29.63
CA TYR A 524 3.14 -0.02 30.52
C TYR A 524 2.23 0.81 31.44
N GLY A 525 2.37 2.15 31.39
CA GLY A 525 1.58 3.10 32.16
C GLY A 525 0.43 3.70 31.35
N ASN A 526 -0.29 4.63 31.97
CA ASN A 526 -1.36 5.38 31.30
C ASN A 526 -0.84 6.56 30.45
N SER A 527 0.43 6.91 30.60
CA SER A 527 1.09 8.01 29.90
C SER A 527 2.59 7.74 29.82
N VAL A 528 3.21 8.16 28.73
CA VAL A 528 4.66 8.05 28.54
C VAL A 528 5.41 9.15 29.31
N ASN A 529 6.50 8.77 30.00
CA ASN A 529 7.47 9.74 30.49
C ASN A 529 8.55 10.03 29.44
N MET A 530 8.43 11.19 28.76
CA MET A 530 9.36 11.57 27.69
C MET A 530 10.81 11.74 28.15
N PHE A 531 11.06 12.04 29.44
CA PHE A 531 12.42 12.10 29.99
C PHE A 531 13.11 10.74 29.93
N VAL A 532 12.38 9.66 30.25
CA VAL A 532 12.92 8.29 30.19
C VAL A 532 13.24 7.91 28.75
N ILE A 533 12.38 8.29 27.80
CA ILE A 533 12.60 8.06 26.37
C ILE A 533 13.84 8.83 25.88
N GLU A 534 13.99 10.09 26.27
CA GLU A 534 15.16 10.92 25.93
C GLU A 534 16.46 10.35 26.52
N GLU A 535 16.44 9.90 27.77
CA GLU A 535 17.60 9.27 28.42
C GLU A 535 17.98 7.96 27.70
N ALA A 536 16.99 7.13 27.37
CA ALA A 536 17.17 5.90 26.62
C ALA A 536 17.73 6.12 25.21
N TYR A 537 17.34 7.23 24.56
CA TYR A 537 17.85 7.63 23.25
C TYR A 537 19.31 8.10 23.33
N ARG A 538 19.62 9.02 24.25
CA ARG A 538 20.96 9.63 24.36
C ARG A 538 22.04 8.66 24.81
N ASN A 539 21.71 7.78 25.76
CA ASN A 539 22.69 6.91 26.41
C ASN A 539 22.75 5.51 25.79
N GLY A 540 21.88 5.19 24.82
CA GLY A 540 21.85 3.88 24.17
C GLY A 540 21.46 2.72 25.08
N PHE A 541 21.02 2.95 26.33
CA PHE A 541 20.62 1.92 27.30
C PHE A 541 19.49 1.00 26.80
N SER A 542 18.74 1.44 25.79
CA SER A 542 17.69 0.64 25.16
C SER A 542 18.21 -0.35 24.13
N LYS A 543 19.39 -0.12 23.53
CA LYS A 543 19.92 -1.01 22.50
C LYS A 543 20.41 -2.31 23.14
N PRO A 544 20.04 -3.49 22.61
CA PRO A 544 20.62 -4.75 23.04
C PRO A 544 22.16 -4.70 23.04
N ASP A 545 22.79 -5.14 24.13
CA ASP A 545 24.25 -5.20 24.25
C ASP A 545 24.76 -6.49 23.60
N CYS A 546 25.32 -6.32 22.40
CA CYS A 546 25.67 -7.42 21.50
C CYS A 546 27.18 -7.58 21.48
N THR A 547 27.65 -8.74 21.95
CA THR A 547 29.08 -9.05 22.03
C THR A 547 29.37 -10.37 21.34
N SER A 548 30.64 -10.63 20.99
CA SER A 548 31.00 -11.93 20.41
C SER A 548 30.72 -13.11 21.36
N GLN A 549 30.66 -12.88 22.67
CA GLN A 549 30.30 -13.91 23.66
C GLN A 549 28.78 -14.06 23.85
N ASN A 550 28.01 -13.02 23.58
CA ASN A 550 26.55 -13.01 23.64
C ASN A 550 25.99 -12.32 22.38
N PRO A 551 25.95 -13.04 21.24
CA PRO A 551 25.56 -12.45 19.98
C PRO A 551 24.06 -12.16 19.96
N CYS A 552 23.69 -11.01 19.40
CA CYS A 552 22.28 -10.67 19.18
C CYS A 552 21.78 -11.29 17.87
N THR A 553 20.54 -11.76 17.87
CA THR A 553 19.92 -12.33 16.67
C THR A 553 19.29 -11.21 15.84
N VAL A 554 19.67 -11.14 14.56
CA VAL A 554 19.15 -10.18 13.57
C VAL A 554 18.39 -10.94 12.50
N VAL A 555 17.11 -10.62 12.33
CA VAL A 555 16.25 -11.24 11.32
C VAL A 555 16.19 -10.38 10.07
N ASN A 556 16.15 -11.04 8.90
CA ASN A 556 16.11 -10.44 7.56
C ASN A 556 17.38 -9.65 7.21
N CYS A 557 18.55 -10.25 7.46
CA CYS A 557 19.80 -9.63 7.03
C CYS A 557 19.83 -9.46 5.49
N PRO A 558 20.33 -8.31 4.97
CA PRO A 558 20.37 -8.06 3.53
C PRO A 558 21.14 -9.10 2.71
N PHE A 559 22.22 -9.67 3.28
CA PHE A 559 23.05 -10.69 2.63
C PHE A 559 23.75 -11.59 3.65
N GLU A 560 24.19 -12.78 3.22
CA GLU A 560 24.71 -13.85 4.07
C GLU A 560 25.90 -13.42 4.97
N ASN A 561 26.77 -12.55 4.44
CA ASN A 561 27.95 -12.03 5.13
C ASN A 561 27.76 -10.65 5.80
N TRP A 562 26.51 -10.22 6.01
CA TRP A 562 26.23 -8.89 6.57
C TRP A 562 26.71 -8.71 8.02
N ALA A 563 26.80 -9.80 8.79
CA ALA A 563 26.93 -9.75 10.25
C ALA A 563 28.14 -8.93 10.76
N GLU A 564 27.84 -7.83 11.48
CA GLU A 564 28.83 -7.15 12.32
C GLU A 564 29.29 -8.09 13.46
N PRO A 565 30.49 -7.88 14.04
CA PRO A 565 30.93 -8.64 15.20
C PRO A 565 29.89 -8.57 16.33
N GLY A 566 29.43 -9.72 16.82
CA GLY A 566 28.39 -9.80 17.85
C GLY A 566 26.95 -9.90 17.32
N TYR A 567 26.74 -9.99 16.00
CA TYR A 567 25.44 -10.33 15.42
C TYR A 567 25.41 -11.73 14.82
N GLN A 568 24.27 -12.40 14.99
CA GLN A 568 23.93 -13.64 14.31
C GLN A 568 22.76 -13.37 13.36
N CYS A 569 22.99 -13.53 12.06
CA CYS A 569 21.98 -13.30 11.03
C CYS A 569 21.07 -14.51 10.83
N VAL A 570 19.78 -14.23 10.63
CA VAL A 570 18.78 -15.17 10.12
C VAL A 570 18.16 -14.56 8.87
N ASN A 571 18.45 -15.15 7.72
CA ASN A 571 17.95 -14.68 6.42
C ASN A 571 16.55 -15.25 6.14
N VAL A 572 15.80 -14.61 5.23
CA VAL A 572 14.42 -14.98 4.90
C VAL A 572 14.32 -16.38 4.28
N ASP A 573 15.34 -16.83 3.55
CA ASP A 573 15.41 -18.18 2.97
C ASP A 573 15.45 -19.29 4.04
N GLN A 574 15.88 -18.94 5.26
CA GLN A 574 15.91 -19.87 6.39
C GLN A 574 14.56 -19.96 7.11
N PHE A 575 13.59 -19.11 6.75
CA PHE A 575 12.26 -19.15 7.36
C PHE A 575 11.51 -20.41 6.94
N GLN A 576 10.86 -21.03 7.90
CA GLN A 576 10.01 -22.19 7.66
C GLN A 576 8.56 -21.76 7.79
N LEU A 577 7.77 -21.94 6.73
CA LEU A 577 6.33 -21.70 6.77
C LEU A 577 5.67 -22.65 7.77
N LEU A 578 4.84 -22.09 8.65
CA LEU A 578 4.05 -22.90 9.58
C LEU A 578 2.96 -23.69 8.85
N ILE A 579 2.35 -23.07 7.83
CA ILE A 579 1.42 -23.72 6.91
C ILE A 579 2.12 -23.80 5.55
N PRO A 580 2.46 -25.01 5.06
CA PRO A 580 3.03 -25.16 3.73
C PRO A 580 2.12 -24.57 2.66
N THR A 581 2.72 -23.85 1.71
CA THR A 581 2.01 -23.35 0.53
C THR A 581 1.35 -24.51 -0.21
N PRO A 582 0.05 -24.40 -0.61
CA PRO A 582 -0.60 -25.45 -1.37
C PRO A 582 0.19 -25.78 -2.64
N GLU A 583 0.35 -27.06 -2.95
CA GLU A 583 1.18 -27.55 -4.06
C GLU A 583 0.85 -26.90 -5.41
N LYS A 584 -0.43 -26.57 -5.65
CA LYS A 584 -0.91 -25.85 -6.85
C LYS A 584 -0.35 -24.41 -6.99
N ASP A 585 0.03 -23.79 -5.87
CA ASP A 585 0.53 -22.42 -5.79
C ASP A 585 2.07 -22.41 -5.71
N VAL A 586 2.71 -23.57 -5.54
CA VAL A 586 4.16 -23.75 -5.62
C VAL A 586 4.55 -24.01 -7.08
N PRO A 587 5.56 -23.32 -7.65
CA PRO A 587 6.09 -23.67 -8.95
C PRO A 587 6.56 -25.14 -8.97
N ASN A 588 6.28 -25.88 -10.05
CA ASN A 588 6.70 -27.27 -10.15
C ASN A 588 8.23 -27.34 -10.29
N PHE A 589 8.93 -27.67 -9.21
CA PHE A 589 10.38 -27.90 -9.21
C PHE A 589 10.66 -29.37 -9.53
N SER A 590 11.08 -29.65 -10.76
CA SER A 590 11.62 -30.96 -11.14
C SER A 590 12.99 -31.17 -10.49
N SER A 591 13.18 -32.31 -9.81
CA SER A 591 14.49 -32.74 -9.32
C SER A 591 15.42 -33.25 -10.44
N GLU A 592 14.89 -33.48 -11.64
CA GLU A 592 15.69 -33.80 -12.82
C GLU A 592 16.25 -32.51 -13.39
N TRP A 593 17.43 -32.14 -12.88
CA TRP A 593 18.23 -31.01 -13.35
C TRP A 593 18.65 -31.24 -14.82
N SER A 594 17.82 -30.82 -15.77
CA SER A 594 18.29 -30.46 -17.10
C SER A 594 18.52 -28.95 -17.10
N ALA A 595 19.69 -28.51 -17.56
CA ALA A 595 20.01 -27.09 -17.68
C ALA A 595 19.10 -26.33 -18.69
N GLU A 596 18.20 -27.05 -19.38
CA GLU A 596 17.24 -26.50 -20.34
C GLU A 596 15.99 -25.89 -19.67
N ASP A 597 15.63 -26.33 -18.45
CA ASP A 597 14.44 -25.88 -17.70
C ASP A 597 14.79 -25.20 -16.35
N ALA A 598 15.95 -24.53 -16.29
CA ALA A 598 16.36 -23.81 -15.08
C ALA A 598 15.56 -22.50 -14.88
N THR A 599 14.94 -22.34 -13.71
CA THR A 599 14.39 -21.05 -13.26
C THR A 599 15.43 -20.35 -12.40
N PHE A 600 15.89 -19.18 -12.84
CA PHE A 600 16.76 -18.31 -12.04
C PHE A 600 15.88 -17.44 -11.15
N PHE A 601 16.24 -17.33 -9.86
CA PHE A 601 15.61 -16.42 -8.92
C PHE A 601 16.58 -15.27 -8.63
N PHE A 602 16.13 -14.04 -8.87
CA PHE A 602 16.90 -12.84 -8.57
C PHE A 602 16.27 -12.14 -7.37
N ASN A 603 17.01 -12.06 -6.27
CA ASN A 603 16.67 -11.12 -5.21
C ASN A 603 17.16 -9.74 -5.62
N PHE A 604 16.25 -8.84 -6.00
CA PHE A 604 16.58 -7.48 -6.38
C PHE A 604 16.58 -6.55 -5.17
N GLY A 605 17.73 -5.94 -4.87
CA GLY A 605 17.78 -4.70 -4.10
C GLY A 605 17.52 -3.53 -5.04
N PHE A 606 16.35 -2.93 -4.91
CA PHE A 606 15.96 -1.70 -5.61
C PHE A 606 16.27 -0.49 -4.74
N ASP A 607 17.54 -0.31 -4.38
CA ASP A 607 17.99 0.93 -3.77
C ASP A 607 18.27 1.94 -4.89
N SER A 608 17.80 3.17 -4.69
CA SER A 608 17.45 4.11 -5.76
C SER A 608 18.63 4.62 -6.62
N THR A 609 18.27 5.00 -7.87
CA THR A 609 19.09 5.47 -9.01
C THR A 609 19.84 4.37 -9.79
N GLU A 610 20.05 4.63 -11.09
CA GLU A 610 20.52 3.67 -12.11
C GLU A 610 21.91 3.06 -11.87
N VAL A 611 22.58 3.46 -10.79
CA VAL A 611 24.01 3.21 -10.61
C VAL A 611 24.28 1.88 -9.87
N THR A 612 23.34 1.34 -9.09
CA THR A 612 23.65 0.21 -8.20
C THR A 612 22.43 -0.63 -7.77
N SER A 613 21.65 -1.17 -8.71
CA SER A 613 20.74 -2.26 -8.32
C SER A 613 21.58 -3.45 -7.83
N THR A 614 21.20 -4.05 -6.70
CA THR A 614 21.86 -5.27 -6.24
C THR A 614 21.04 -6.47 -6.68
N VAL A 615 21.71 -7.53 -7.14
CA VAL A 615 21.07 -8.83 -7.31
C VAL A 615 21.82 -9.87 -6.52
N ASN A 616 21.12 -10.50 -5.59
CA ASN A 616 21.70 -11.47 -4.64
C ASN A 616 22.91 -10.89 -3.90
N GLY A 617 22.82 -9.61 -3.46
CA GLY A 617 23.89 -8.90 -2.73
C GLY A 617 25.10 -8.50 -3.59
N ARG A 618 24.94 -8.41 -4.92
CA ARG A 618 25.97 -7.95 -5.86
C ARG A 618 25.50 -6.72 -6.60
N ASN A 619 26.32 -5.66 -6.58
CA ASN A 619 26.07 -4.43 -7.30
C ASN A 619 26.37 -4.55 -8.79
N PHE A 620 25.39 -4.18 -9.61
CA PHE A 620 25.60 -4.07 -11.04
C PHE A 620 26.39 -2.81 -11.38
N VAL A 621 27.45 -2.97 -12.18
CA VAL A 621 28.05 -1.85 -12.89
C VAL A 621 27.59 -1.82 -14.33
N VAL A 622 27.39 -0.62 -14.86
CA VAL A 622 27.13 -0.42 -16.29
C VAL A 622 28.32 -0.96 -17.08
N PRO A 623 28.11 -1.77 -18.12
CA PRO A 623 29.21 -2.25 -18.94
C PRO A 623 29.95 -1.08 -19.60
N SER A 624 31.28 -1.18 -19.68
CA SER A 624 32.15 -0.20 -20.34
C SER A 624 31.82 0.00 -21.83
N ILE A 625 31.14 -0.96 -22.45
CA ILE A 625 30.70 -0.95 -23.85
C ILE A 625 29.32 -1.62 -24.00
N SER A 626 28.58 -1.32 -25.07
CA SER A 626 27.31 -2.00 -25.34
C SER A 626 27.53 -3.39 -25.96
N LEU A 627 27.04 -4.44 -25.30
CA LEU A 627 27.04 -5.82 -25.83
C LEU A 627 26.27 -5.99 -27.15
N GLN A 628 25.38 -5.05 -27.49
CA GLN A 628 24.62 -5.09 -28.73
C GLN A 628 25.45 -4.61 -29.93
N THR A 629 26.43 -3.73 -29.71
CA THR A 629 27.21 -3.11 -30.80
C THR A 629 28.62 -3.69 -30.91
N GLU A 630 29.25 -4.04 -29.80
CA GLU A 630 30.67 -4.46 -29.75
C GLU A 630 30.80 -5.85 -29.14
N GLN A 631 30.27 -6.86 -29.84
CA GLN A 631 30.17 -8.24 -29.35
C GLN A 631 31.53 -8.94 -29.22
N GLU A 632 32.57 -8.44 -29.90
CA GLU A 632 33.92 -9.01 -29.93
C GLU A 632 34.77 -8.63 -28.70
N ASP A 633 34.42 -7.54 -28.01
CA ASP A 633 35.17 -6.99 -26.86
C ASP A 633 34.64 -7.48 -25.50
N LYS A 634 33.93 -8.61 -25.46
CA LYS A 634 33.34 -9.17 -24.22
C LYS A 634 34.36 -9.45 -23.12
N ASP A 635 35.60 -9.76 -23.48
CA ASP A 635 36.67 -10.06 -22.53
C ASP A 635 37.15 -8.81 -21.76
N ASN A 636 36.77 -7.60 -22.21
CA ASN A 636 37.03 -6.34 -21.50
C ASN A 636 35.92 -5.97 -20.49
N MET A 637 34.92 -6.83 -20.30
CA MET A 637 33.87 -6.63 -19.29
C MET A 637 34.22 -7.34 -17.98
N THR A 638 33.89 -6.72 -16.85
CA THR A 638 34.06 -7.31 -15.52
C THR A 638 32.97 -8.36 -15.30
N VAL A 639 33.17 -9.58 -15.77
CA VAL A 639 32.22 -10.69 -15.56
C VAL A 639 32.28 -11.14 -14.10
N CYS A 640 31.12 -11.39 -13.49
CA CYS A 640 31.04 -11.97 -12.15
C CYS A 640 31.57 -13.42 -12.19
N SER A 641 32.86 -13.59 -11.90
CA SER A 641 33.63 -14.81 -12.18
C SER A 641 33.33 -15.96 -11.22
N ASP A 642 32.67 -15.70 -10.09
CA ASP A 642 32.27 -16.73 -9.14
C ASP A 642 30.93 -16.37 -8.47
N VAL A 643 29.87 -17.08 -8.86
CA VAL A 643 28.52 -16.92 -8.30
C VAL A 643 28.47 -17.41 -6.83
N SER A 644 29.40 -18.30 -6.44
CA SER A 644 29.49 -18.92 -5.12
C SER A 644 30.45 -18.21 -4.16
N ALA A 645 31.36 -17.36 -4.65
CA ALA A 645 32.20 -16.54 -3.81
C ALA A 645 31.35 -15.52 -3.06
N ALA A 646 31.25 -15.69 -1.75
CA ALA A 646 30.50 -14.80 -0.90
C ALA A 646 31.08 -13.38 -0.98
N CYS A 647 30.23 -12.41 -1.29
CA CYS A 647 30.55 -11.00 -1.36
C CYS A 647 31.29 -10.54 -0.09
N MET A 648 32.59 -10.29 -0.20
CA MET A 648 33.34 -9.58 0.83
C MET A 648 33.26 -8.08 0.53
N LYS A 649 33.19 -7.27 1.59
CA LYS A 649 32.89 -5.83 1.68
C LYS A 649 33.50 -4.87 0.63
N GLU A 650 34.38 -5.32 -0.26
CA GLU A 650 35.08 -4.47 -1.24
C GLU A 650 34.96 -4.96 -2.71
N ASP A 651 34.53 -6.20 -3.00
CA ASP A 651 34.54 -6.80 -4.37
C ASP A 651 33.12 -7.14 -4.92
N CYS A 652 32.11 -6.34 -4.57
CA CYS A 652 30.70 -6.65 -4.88
C CYS A 652 30.22 -6.08 -6.22
N GLN A 653 31.08 -5.43 -7.00
CA GLN A 653 30.70 -4.73 -8.23
C GLN A 653 31.12 -5.53 -9.47
N CYS A 654 30.16 -5.92 -10.30
CA CYS A 654 30.44 -6.60 -11.55
C CYS A 654 29.34 -6.36 -12.59
N THR A 655 29.70 -6.51 -13.85
CA THR A 655 28.75 -6.61 -14.96
C THR A 655 28.22 -8.04 -14.96
N GLN A 656 27.03 -8.32 -14.40
CA GLN A 656 26.45 -9.66 -14.62
C GLN A 656 26.09 -9.78 -16.10
N ILE A 657 26.74 -10.73 -16.76
CA ILE A 657 26.36 -11.20 -18.09
C ILE A 657 25.95 -12.65 -17.90
N LEU A 658 24.64 -12.91 -17.96
CA LEU A 658 24.13 -14.27 -17.96
C LEU A 658 24.25 -14.84 -19.38
N ASP A 659 25.07 -15.87 -19.55
CA ASP A 659 25.06 -16.67 -20.77
C ASP A 659 23.89 -17.66 -20.70
N LEU A 660 22.81 -17.35 -21.44
CA LEU A 660 21.62 -18.19 -21.48
C LEU A 660 21.81 -19.45 -22.36
N GLY A 661 22.96 -19.58 -23.03
CA GLY A 661 23.25 -20.70 -23.95
C GLY A 661 22.44 -20.65 -25.24
N GLU A 662 22.73 -21.57 -26.17
CA GLU A 662 22.14 -21.56 -27.52
C GLU A 662 20.62 -21.88 -27.55
N ASN A 663 20.08 -22.49 -26.48
CA ASN A 663 18.66 -22.90 -26.35
C ASN A 663 17.83 -22.00 -25.40
N PHE A 664 18.08 -20.69 -25.38
CA PHE A 664 17.42 -19.78 -24.40
C PHE A 664 15.88 -19.72 -24.53
N TYR A 665 15.29 -20.11 -25.66
CA TYR A 665 13.84 -20.06 -25.89
C TYR A 665 13.01 -20.98 -24.98
N ASN A 666 13.65 -21.97 -24.33
CA ASN A 666 12.99 -22.86 -23.35
C ASN A 666 13.19 -22.41 -21.89
N LYS A 667 14.04 -21.41 -21.65
CA LYS A 667 14.37 -20.95 -20.29
C LYS A 667 13.42 -19.84 -19.87
N THR A 668 12.76 -20.00 -18.73
CA THR A 668 11.93 -18.95 -18.14
C THR A 668 12.76 -18.17 -17.12
N ILE A 669 12.90 -16.86 -17.34
CA ILE A 669 13.51 -15.92 -16.39
C ILE A 669 12.37 -15.40 -15.49
N ARG A 670 12.51 -15.53 -14.16
CA ARG A 670 11.53 -15.01 -13.19
C ARG A 670 12.15 -13.99 -12.26
#